data_AF-A0A3B9W622-F1
#
_entry.id   AF-A0A3B9W622-F1
#
_cell.length_a   1.000
_cell.length_b   1.000
_cell.length_c   1.000
_cell.angle_alpha   90.00
_cell.angle_beta   90.00
_cell.angle_gamma   90.00
#
_symmetry.space_group_name_H-M   'P 1'
#
loop_
_entity.id
_entity.type
_entity.pdbx_description
1 polymer ?
#
loop_
_entity_poly.entity_id
_entity_poly.type
_entity_poly.pdbx_seq_one_letter_code
_entity_poly.pdbx_strand_id
1 'polypeptide(L)'
;MPIQPSNLTTKQRSMVERGYYRYLRQLAQASDHRRFDPQGRWIVTVRLTQDNYDDILRDIIPRECQDGDYDGDSKSWLRETLRLSDDDFSDTTLCSIDCQSANQSKNDFLDWLYPEYSSHGAADQRPIKHRLDVFWKAKDRGSVIRLQEELESHQSLVLRGLERYFTRMCRGYDDPNVLGDYLRNTTLDLNNAIPDAIACVRAAMQRELNNKMRKVVRQALEASVDQKNFSVQSMNKQLNDARTSLTKSVYVDAMARIIQEFKRSRGSLFCEETFKKHFKDNQPELTEAQFESTSATGDAYLAVSHQKQALTWMSPARKTAHDKQQGVSHHAARLIKEYSLDNGKDPIIERNNKKVFVRVPSLAAIMKGRHPDPDDQLSGDVCNKLNDIRQRFFNGQNEPIIYNLLTSLNDWDGGNHQIKSARLIMQGAHQYNVDHRENTHEFVFVQNLGINQHTPRLEYSERPSFWLEEKHHTVNEALLLSEMSLIQTLSSCLSGRVGLGDCKQNMLDQYQNYLRDDSRSPRFYQSEQGRNVIETISNFREAINPLDINPHASINLSRAVIEKSLLQLFKIGAHKDPKYGMLTQSLSVYLQKYTLTGCKSANERFTAVKSRESALQALVNRNSFDYPYSKEEVKVKEAFQSFSDSGSWTALSELNSCVSRMMNNCYQSDAMAVSHEDQGAAPKVKVFSRAGETPGPVDDTNHYESGLITSIKNGNAKKLQAHNAYHAKKIKACIKDLPVKHPSPGLNRDHKVAGLDMHTASRSQADRLAAVSSLLTTANPDEAFLDGLYHDILLQEIKYDDDKGVQSFFKTNADGSLTYVR
;
A
#
# COMPACT_ATOMS: atom_id res chain seq x y z
N MET A 1 -23.08 -32.49 -14.75
CA MET A 1 -22.04 -31.57 -15.26
C MET A 1 -21.70 -30.59 -14.14
N PRO A 2 -20.43 -30.43 -13.77
CA PRO A 2 -20.03 -29.43 -12.78
C PRO A 2 -20.49 -28.03 -13.26
N ILE A 3 -20.94 -27.20 -12.32
CA ILE A 3 -21.38 -25.84 -12.63
C ILE A 3 -20.16 -25.05 -13.12
N GLN A 4 -20.15 -24.69 -14.40
CA GLN A 4 -19.13 -23.82 -14.99
C GLN A 4 -19.13 -22.47 -14.24
N PRO A 5 -17.96 -21.85 -13.96
CA PRO A 5 -17.89 -20.56 -13.28
C PRO A 5 -18.74 -19.47 -13.93
N SER A 6 -18.84 -19.50 -15.26
CA SER A 6 -19.70 -18.64 -16.08
C SER A 6 -21.17 -18.72 -15.70
N ASN A 7 -21.66 -19.88 -15.26
CA ASN A 7 -23.05 -20.15 -14.90
C ASN A 7 -23.39 -19.80 -13.43
N LEU A 8 -22.39 -19.45 -12.61
CA LEU A 8 -22.64 -19.09 -11.21
C LEU A 8 -23.37 -17.75 -11.11
N THR A 9 -24.48 -17.77 -10.36
CA THR A 9 -25.19 -16.55 -9.95
C THR A 9 -24.29 -15.65 -9.10
N THR A 10 -24.59 -14.35 -9.03
CA THR A 10 -23.86 -13.41 -8.17
C THR A 10 -23.83 -13.86 -6.70
N LYS A 11 -24.91 -14.49 -6.21
CA LYS A 11 -24.98 -15.00 -4.84
C LYS A 11 -24.02 -16.17 -4.63
N GLN A 12 -23.99 -17.13 -5.56
CA GLN A 12 -23.05 -18.26 -5.49
C GLN A 12 -21.60 -17.79 -5.56
N ARG A 13 -21.27 -16.86 -6.46
CA ARG A 13 -19.91 -16.28 -6.54
C ARG A 13 -19.48 -15.63 -5.22
N SER A 14 -20.37 -14.85 -4.61
CA SER A 14 -20.11 -14.24 -3.29
C SER A 14 -19.91 -15.30 -2.19
N MET A 15 -20.60 -16.44 -2.25
CA MET A 15 -20.33 -17.56 -1.34
C MET A 15 -18.94 -18.14 -1.55
N VAL A 16 -18.51 -18.31 -2.81
CA VAL A 16 -17.15 -18.78 -3.13
C VAL A 16 -16.08 -17.82 -2.63
N GLU A 17 -16.24 -16.52 -2.89
CA GLU A 17 -15.32 -15.49 -2.40
C GLU A 17 -15.17 -15.55 -0.88
N ARG A 18 -16.28 -15.61 -0.15
CA ARG A 18 -16.26 -15.64 1.33
C ARG A 18 -15.65 -16.93 1.87
N GLY A 19 -15.92 -18.07 1.23
CA GLY A 19 -15.29 -19.34 1.58
C GLY A 19 -13.78 -19.31 1.39
N TYR A 20 -13.31 -18.77 0.26
CA TYR A 20 -11.88 -18.59 -0.01
C TYR A 20 -11.19 -17.74 1.07
N TYR A 21 -11.77 -16.60 1.43
CA TYR A 21 -11.21 -15.74 2.48
C TYR A 21 -11.28 -16.36 3.87
N ARG A 22 -12.31 -17.15 4.15
CA ARG A 22 -12.42 -17.92 5.40
C ARG A 22 -11.30 -18.95 5.51
N TYR A 23 -11.04 -19.68 4.44
CA TYR A 23 -9.98 -20.69 4.39
C TYR A 23 -8.59 -20.06 4.56
N LEU A 24 -8.30 -18.97 3.86
CA LEU A 24 -7.06 -18.19 4.06
C LEU A 24 -6.87 -17.76 5.52
N ARG A 25 -7.95 -17.25 6.15
CA ARG A 25 -7.93 -16.86 7.55
C ARG A 25 -7.64 -18.06 8.46
N GLN A 26 -8.26 -19.21 8.22
CA GLN A 26 -8.05 -20.43 9.01
C GLN A 26 -6.60 -20.93 8.91
N LEU A 27 -6.03 -20.98 7.69
CA LEU A 27 -4.63 -21.34 7.50
C LEU A 27 -3.68 -20.38 8.21
N ALA A 28 -3.95 -19.08 8.14
CA ALA A 28 -3.15 -18.08 8.84
C ALA A 28 -3.25 -18.24 10.37
N GLN A 29 -4.43 -18.56 10.91
CA GLN A 29 -4.63 -18.81 12.34
C GLN A 29 -3.95 -20.11 12.81
N ALA A 30 -3.91 -21.14 11.95
CA ALA A 30 -3.27 -22.42 12.23
C ALA A 30 -1.74 -22.41 12.05
N SER A 31 -1.15 -21.32 11.52
CA SER A 31 0.28 -21.27 11.24
C SER A 31 1.13 -21.18 12.50
N ASP A 32 2.19 -21.99 12.58
CA ASP A 32 3.20 -21.89 13.64
C ASP A 32 4.26 -20.81 13.37
N HIS A 33 4.28 -20.23 12.16
CA HIS A 33 5.26 -19.23 11.74
C HIS A 33 4.73 -17.79 11.85
N ARG A 34 3.88 -17.56 12.86
CA ARG A 34 3.31 -16.25 13.17
C ARG A 34 4.38 -15.25 13.59
N ARG A 35 4.38 -14.10 12.92
CA ARG A 35 5.16 -12.91 13.31
C ARG A 35 4.20 -11.86 13.84
N PHE A 36 4.71 -10.88 14.58
CA PHE A 36 3.88 -9.85 15.15
C PHE A 36 4.28 -8.46 14.68
N ASP A 37 3.25 -7.71 14.35
CA ASP A 37 3.35 -6.28 14.14
C ASP A 37 3.21 -5.51 15.47
N PRO A 38 3.79 -4.29 15.63
CA PRO A 38 3.70 -3.52 16.87
C PRO A 38 2.27 -3.25 17.35
N GLN A 39 1.26 -3.30 16.46
CA GLN A 39 -0.15 -3.23 16.81
C GLN A 39 -0.72 -4.49 17.48
N GLY A 40 0.07 -5.56 17.63
CA GLY A 40 -0.38 -6.86 18.14
C GLY A 40 -1.16 -7.67 17.10
N ARG A 41 -0.82 -7.53 15.82
CA ARG A 41 -1.42 -8.29 14.71
C ARG A 41 -0.52 -9.46 14.32
N TRP A 42 -1.11 -10.59 13.97
CA TRP A 42 -0.38 -11.69 13.34
C TRP A 42 -0.09 -11.35 11.88
N ILE A 43 1.17 -11.48 11.51
CA ILE A 43 1.64 -11.41 10.13
C ILE A 43 2.05 -12.82 9.72
N VAL A 44 1.36 -13.35 8.71
CA VAL A 44 1.53 -14.72 8.22
C VAL A 44 1.51 -14.71 6.70
N THR A 45 2.45 -15.41 6.08
CA THR A 45 2.43 -15.64 4.64
C THR A 45 1.79 -17.01 4.40
N VAL A 46 0.61 -17.03 3.77
CA VAL A 46 -0.09 -18.26 3.40
C VAL A 46 0.23 -18.56 1.95
N ARG A 47 0.71 -19.79 1.67
CA ARG A 47 0.91 -20.29 0.31
C ARG A 47 -0.06 -21.44 0.08
N LEU A 48 -0.91 -21.32 -0.93
CA LEU A 48 -1.87 -22.35 -1.31
C LEU A 48 -1.23 -23.35 -2.28
N THR A 49 -1.49 -24.62 -2.04
CA THR A 49 -1.19 -25.75 -2.94
C THR A 49 -2.44 -26.15 -3.73
N GLN A 50 -2.30 -27.09 -4.67
CA GLN A 50 -3.45 -27.66 -5.36
C GLN A 50 -4.45 -28.30 -4.38
N ASP A 51 -3.96 -29.09 -3.42
CA ASP A 51 -4.79 -29.70 -2.38
C ASP A 51 -5.60 -28.65 -1.60
N ASN A 52 -5.01 -27.48 -1.32
CA ASN A 52 -5.72 -26.38 -0.68
C ASN A 52 -6.85 -25.83 -1.57
N TYR A 53 -6.62 -25.70 -2.88
CA TYR A 53 -7.69 -25.29 -3.80
C TYR A 53 -8.80 -26.33 -3.87
N ASP A 54 -8.46 -27.62 -3.88
CA ASP A 54 -9.42 -28.72 -3.88
C ASP A 54 -10.23 -28.76 -2.57
N ASP A 55 -9.60 -28.50 -1.42
CA ASP A 55 -10.29 -28.34 -0.13
C ASP A 55 -11.24 -27.15 -0.15
N ILE A 56 -10.79 -25.99 -0.63
CA ILE A 56 -11.61 -24.77 -0.76
C ILE A 56 -12.85 -25.06 -1.61
N LEU A 57 -12.70 -25.73 -2.75
CA LEU A 57 -13.85 -26.07 -3.59
C LEU A 57 -14.79 -27.08 -2.92
N ARG A 58 -14.25 -28.11 -2.26
CA ARG A 58 -15.05 -29.10 -1.51
C ARG A 58 -15.86 -28.48 -0.37
N ASP A 59 -15.30 -27.50 0.32
CA ASP A 59 -15.95 -26.79 1.43
C ASP A 59 -17.01 -25.78 0.97
N ILE A 60 -16.89 -25.28 -0.25
CA ILE A 60 -17.72 -24.18 -0.78
C ILE A 60 -18.86 -24.68 -1.66
N ILE A 61 -18.60 -25.69 -2.49
CA ILE A 61 -19.58 -26.23 -3.44
C ILE A 61 -20.46 -27.23 -2.68
N PRO A 62 -21.79 -27.00 -2.59
CA PRO A 62 -22.71 -27.93 -1.93
C PRO A 62 -22.54 -29.36 -2.47
N ARG A 63 -22.64 -30.37 -1.59
CA ARG A 63 -22.51 -31.79 -1.98
C ARG A 63 -23.44 -32.19 -3.14
N GLU A 64 -24.61 -31.56 -3.25
CA GLU A 64 -25.58 -31.75 -4.33
C GLU A 64 -25.06 -31.33 -5.72
N CYS A 65 -24.00 -30.52 -5.77
CA CYS A 65 -23.31 -30.10 -7.00
C CYS A 65 -22.05 -30.92 -7.29
N GLN A 66 -21.71 -31.91 -6.44
CA GLN A 66 -20.52 -32.77 -6.53
C GLN A 66 -20.79 -34.09 -7.27
N ASP A 67 -22.02 -34.37 -7.71
CA ASP A 67 -22.41 -35.58 -8.46
C ASP A 67 -21.91 -35.62 -9.92
N GLY A 68 -20.76 -35.00 -10.20
CA GLY A 68 -19.99 -35.20 -11.41
C GLY A 68 -18.53 -34.97 -11.10
N ASP A 69 -17.68 -35.93 -11.45
CA ASP A 69 -16.23 -35.80 -11.38
C ASP A 69 -15.81 -34.50 -12.09
N TYR A 70 -15.44 -33.49 -11.31
CA TYR A 70 -14.75 -32.33 -11.83
C TYR A 70 -13.28 -32.75 -11.98
N ASP A 71 -12.87 -33.11 -13.21
CA ASP A 71 -11.47 -33.43 -13.53
C ASP A 71 -10.59 -32.18 -13.71
N GLY A 72 -11.20 -31.00 -13.66
CA GLY A 72 -10.54 -29.74 -13.99
C GLY A 72 -9.63 -29.21 -12.88
N ASP A 73 -8.76 -28.29 -13.25
CA ASP A 73 -7.90 -27.58 -12.31
C ASP A 73 -8.72 -26.66 -11.38
N SER A 74 -8.81 -27.00 -10.09
CA SER A 74 -9.52 -26.23 -9.06
C SER A 74 -9.01 -24.80 -8.92
N LYS A 75 -7.70 -24.58 -9.14
CA LYS A 75 -7.10 -23.25 -9.13
C LYS A 75 -7.69 -22.39 -10.25
N SER A 76 -7.72 -22.92 -11.47
CA SER A 76 -8.30 -22.24 -12.63
C SER A 76 -9.78 -21.92 -12.44
N TRP A 77 -10.56 -22.86 -11.90
CA TRP A 77 -11.98 -22.65 -11.61
C TRP A 77 -12.20 -21.54 -10.59
N LEU A 78 -11.42 -21.53 -9.51
CA LEU A 78 -11.51 -20.53 -8.47
C LEU A 78 -11.14 -19.15 -9.01
N ARG A 79 -10.02 -19.05 -9.74
CA ARG A 79 -9.58 -17.82 -10.41
C ARG A 79 -10.68 -17.22 -11.30
N GLU A 80 -11.31 -18.04 -12.16
CA GLU A 80 -12.39 -17.60 -13.04
C GLU A 80 -13.63 -17.16 -12.24
N THR A 81 -13.98 -17.90 -11.19
CA THR A 81 -15.12 -17.59 -10.32
C THR A 81 -14.93 -16.25 -9.61
N LEU A 82 -13.72 -15.99 -9.11
CA LEU A 82 -13.33 -14.73 -8.47
C LEU A 82 -13.19 -13.55 -9.46
N ARG A 83 -13.27 -13.83 -10.77
CA ARG A 83 -13.08 -12.88 -11.89
C ARG A 83 -11.71 -12.23 -11.87
N LEU A 84 -10.67 -13.04 -11.69
CA LEU A 84 -9.29 -12.59 -11.67
C LEU A 84 -8.57 -13.11 -12.90
N SER A 85 -7.72 -12.27 -13.50
CA SER A 85 -6.78 -12.73 -14.51
C SER A 85 -5.62 -13.50 -13.86
N ASP A 86 -4.77 -14.15 -14.66
CA ASP A 86 -3.51 -14.74 -14.17
C ASP A 86 -2.61 -13.73 -13.45
N ASP A 87 -2.76 -12.46 -13.80
CA ASP A 87 -1.95 -11.37 -13.26
C ASP A 87 -2.49 -10.89 -11.91
N ASP A 88 -3.77 -11.14 -11.65
CA ASP A 88 -4.53 -10.68 -10.48
C ASP A 88 -4.80 -11.81 -9.47
N PHE A 89 -4.27 -13.01 -9.72
CA PHE A 89 -4.41 -14.18 -8.86
C PHE A 89 -3.03 -14.68 -8.43
N SER A 90 -2.85 -14.93 -7.13
CA SER A 90 -1.57 -15.39 -6.57
C SER A 90 -1.79 -16.54 -5.62
N ASP A 91 -0.88 -17.52 -5.66
CA ASP A 91 -0.85 -18.63 -4.70
C ASP A 91 -0.37 -18.18 -3.32
N THR A 92 0.19 -16.96 -3.22
CA THR A 92 0.73 -16.43 -1.97
C THR A 92 -0.12 -15.25 -1.51
N THR A 93 -0.57 -15.30 -0.27
CA THR A 93 -1.31 -14.21 0.40
C THR A 93 -0.60 -13.80 1.69
N LEU A 94 -0.24 -12.52 1.80
CA LEU A 94 0.17 -11.93 3.08
C LEU A 94 -1.07 -11.64 3.93
N CYS A 95 -1.20 -12.34 5.05
CA CYS A 95 -2.29 -12.21 5.99
C CYS A 95 -1.85 -11.37 7.19
N SER A 96 -2.57 -10.26 7.44
CA SER A 96 -2.43 -9.39 8.61
C SER A 96 -3.69 -9.50 9.45
N ILE A 97 -3.68 -10.32 10.50
CA ILE A 97 -4.85 -10.63 11.31
C ILE A 97 -4.79 -9.85 12.62
N ASP A 98 -5.80 -9.04 12.89
CA ASP A 98 -6.00 -8.44 14.21
C ASP A 98 -6.39 -9.54 15.20
N CYS A 99 -5.74 -9.58 16.35
CA CYS A 99 -5.88 -10.69 17.28
C CYS A 99 -6.56 -10.27 18.60
N GLN A 100 -7.16 -9.07 18.66
CA GLN A 100 -7.75 -8.47 19.87
C GLN A 100 -8.78 -9.34 20.59
N SER A 101 -9.51 -10.17 19.86
CA SER A 101 -10.65 -10.93 20.38
C SER A 101 -10.28 -12.23 21.08
N ALA A 102 -9.04 -12.74 20.93
CA ALA A 102 -8.63 -14.01 21.53
C ALA A 102 -7.63 -13.80 22.66
N ASN A 103 -7.97 -14.25 23.87
CA ASN A 103 -7.06 -14.24 25.02
C ASN A 103 -5.73 -14.95 24.72
N GLN A 104 -5.79 -16.00 23.90
CA GLN A 104 -4.62 -16.73 23.40
C GLN A 104 -3.64 -15.80 22.68
N SER A 105 -4.13 -14.91 21.83
CA SER A 105 -3.29 -14.00 21.04
C SER A 105 -2.49 -13.01 21.85
N LYS A 106 -3.04 -12.57 22.99
CA LYS A 106 -2.33 -11.67 23.90
C LYS A 106 -1.16 -12.39 24.58
N ASN A 107 -1.36 -13.66 24.95
CA ASN A 107 -0.29 -14.49 25.47
C ASN A 107 0.73 -14.79 24.36
N ASP A 108 0.30 -15.15 23.15
CA ASP A 108 1.21 -15.35 22.02
C ASP A 108 2.05 -14.09 21.72
N PHE A 109 1.46 -12.89 21.85
CA PHE A 109 2.19 -11.63 21.69
C PHE A 109 3.18 -11.37 22.84
N LEU A 110 2.80 -11.70 24.07
CA LEU A 110 3.68 -11.64 25.24
C LEU A 110 4.87 -12.61 25.07
N ASP A 111 4.61 -13.86 24.68
CA ASP A 111 5.62 -14.89 24.46
C ASP A 111 6.54 -14.52 23.29
N TRP A 112 5.99 -13.89 22.25
CA TRP A 112 6.80 -13.32 21.18
C TRP A 112 7.68 -12.17 21.67
N LEU A 113 7.15 -11.23 22.45
CA LEU A 113 7.93 -10.09 22.96
C LEU A 113 9.04 -10.52 23.93
N TYR A 114 8.73 -11.53 24.76
CA TYR A 114 9.57 -11.96 25.87
C TYR A 114 9.64 -13.50 25.95
N PRO A 115 10.32 -14.14 24.97
CA PRO A 115 10.46 -15.61 24.95
C PRO A 115 11.11 -16.16 26.22
N GLU A 116 11.92 -15.36 26.91
CA GLU A 116 12.54 -15.72 28.18
C GLU A 116 11.54 -16.01 29.30
N TYR A 117 10.31 -15.46 29.25
CA TYR A 117 9.31 -15.69 30.29
C TYR A 117 8.49 -16.96 30.09
N SER A 118 8.60 -17.62 28.93
CA SER A 118 7.97 -18.92 28.69
C SER A 118 8.42 -20.00 29.67
N SER A 119 9.58 -19.80 30.31
CA SER A 119 10.25 -20.75 31.21
C SER A 119 10.35 -20.28 32.68
N HIS A 120 9.91 -19.07 33.03
CA HIS A 120 10.03 -18.50 34.39
C HIS A 120 8.64 -18.32 35.06
N GLY A 121 8.57 -18.55 36.37
CA GLY A 121 7.30 -18.53 37.13
C GLY A 121 6.56 -17.18 37.12
N ALA A 122 5.25 -17.22 37.40
CA ALA A 122 4.31 -16.10 37.19
C ALA A 122 4.58 -14.78 37.95
N ALA A 123 5.47 -14.78 38.96
CA ALA A 123 5.68 -13.63 39.84
C ALA A 123 6.48 -12.47 39.17
N ASP A 124 7.44 -12.80 38.29
CA ASP A 124 8.33 -11.84 37.60
C ASP A 124 7.67 -11.18 36.38
N GLN A 125 6.55 -11.73 35.90
CA GLN A 125 5.85 -11.23 34.71
C GLN A 125 4.90 -10.06 35.00
N ARG A 126 4.63 -9.74 36.28
CA ARG A 126 3.56 -8.80 36.68
C ARG A 126 3.70 -7.38 36.09
N PRO A 127 4.87 -6.71 36.11
CA PRO A 127 5.01 -5.36 35.56
C PRO A 127 4.79 -5.30 34.04
N ILE A 128 5.25 -6.32 33.31
CA ILE A 128 5.14 -6.40 31.85
C ILE A 128 3.72 -6.73 31.44
N LYS A 129 3.10 -7.70 32.11
CA LYS A 129 1.69 -8.04 31.90
C LYS A 129 0.81 -6.83 32.13
N HIS A 130 1.08 -6.05 33.18
CA HIS A 130 0.38 -4.77 33.41
C HIS A 130 0.57 -3.78 32.26
N ARG A 131 1.80 -3.58 31.76
CA ARG A 131 2.04 -2.68 30.61
C ARG A 131 1.30 -3.15 29.35
N LEU A 132 1.32 -4.45 29.08
CA LEU A 132 0.56 -5.03 27.97
C LEU A 132 -0.94 -4.89 28.18
N ASP A 133 -1.45 -5.01 29.39
CA ASP A 133 -2.87 -4.79 29.70
C ASP A 133 -3.28 -3.35 29.39
N VAL A 134 -2.45 -2.37 29.76
CA VAL A 134 -2.68 -0.95 29.45
C VAL A 134 -2.66 -0.73 27.93
N PHE A 135 -1.66 -1.26 27.23
CA PHE A 135 -1.54 -1.17 25.78
C PHE A 135 -2.72 -1.83 25.04
N TRP A 136 -3.13 -3.03 25.47
CA TRP A 136 -4.20 -3.79 24.80
C TRP A 136 -5.58 -3.15 24.99
N LYS A 137 -5.76 -2.40 26.07
CA LYS A 137 -6.98 -1.62 26.35
C LYS A 137 -6.97 -0.23 25.70
N ALA A 138 -5.85 0.19 25.13
CA ALA A 138 -5.71 1.52 24.53
C ALA A 138 -6.55 1.65 23.24
N LYS A 139 -7.42 2.66 23.19
CA LYS A 139 -8.35 2.88 22.06
C LYS A 139 -7.66 3.36 20.78
N ASP A 140 -6.50 3.98 20.93
CA ASP A 140 -5.69 4.59 19.88
C ASP A 140 -4.60 3.63 19.34
N ARG A 141 -4.58 2.38 19.80
CA ARG A 141 -3.66 1.33 19.34
C ARG A 141 -3.67 1.13 17.82
N GLY A 142 -4.83 1.31 17.18
CA GLY A 142 -4.98 1.27 15.71
C GLY A 142 -4.19 2.34 14.95
N SER A 143 -3.56 3.27 15.66
CA SER A 143 -2.67 4.31 15.12
C SER A 143 -1.19 4.07 15.38
N VAL A 144 -0.82 2.96 16.01
CA VAL A 144 0.59 2.55 16.13
C VAL A 144 1.12 2.16 14.75
N ILE A 145 2.35 2.54 14.40
CA ILE A 145 2.94 2.21 13.09
C ILE A 145 3.04 0.68 12.93
N ARG A 146 2.59 0.19 11.76
CA ARG A 146 2.70 -1.24 11.38
C ARG A 146 4.08 -1.59 10.82
N LEU A 147 5.11 -1.41 11.65
CA LEU A 147 6.50 -1.41 11.18
C LEU A 147 6.97 -2.78 10.70
N GLN A 148 6.50 -3.87 11.30
CA GLN A 148 6.89 -5.23 10.86
C GLN A 148 6.32 -5.49 9.47
N GLU A 149 5.03 -5.19 9.28
CA GLU A 149 4.36 -5.33 7.98
C GLU A 149 5.00 -4.45 6.90
N GLU A 150 5.29 -3.19 7.24
CA GLU A 150 5.98 -2.23 6.34
C GLU A 150 7.35 -2.77 5.89
N LEU A 151 8.17 -3.26 6.82
CA LEU A 151 9.51 -3.76 6.52
C LEU A 151 9.53 -5.13 5.85
N GLU A 152 8.58 -6.02 6.14
CA GLU A 152 8.43 -7.28 5.40
C GLU A 152 8.06 -7.01 3.94
N SER A 153 7.15 -6.05 3.71
CA SER A 153 6.84 -5.59 2.36
C SER A 153 8.07 -5.01 1.70
N HIS A 154 8.81 -4.12 2.39
CA HIS A 154 10.05 -3.55 1.88
C HIS A 154 11.06 -4.62 1.47
N GLN A 155 11.33 -5.61 2.32
CA GLN A 155 12.22 -6.74 2.02
C GLN A 155 11.76 -7.52 0.79
N SER A 156 10.47 -7.85 0.71
CA SER A 156 9.88 -8.57 -0.42
C SER A 156 10.11 -7.83 -1.74
N LEU A 157 9.86 -6.52 -1.75
CA LEU A 157 10.02 -5.67 -2.93
C LEU A 157 11.48 -5.53 -3.37
N VAL A 158 12.41 -5.36 -2.43
CA VAL A 158 13.84 -5.31 -2.72
C VAL A 158 14.31 -6.64 -3.32
N LEU A 159 13.95 -7.75 -2.69
CA LEU A 159 14.31 -9.08 -3.17
C LEU A 159 13.70 -9.38 -4.55
N ARG A 160 12.48 -8.95 -4.81
CA ARG A 160 11.84 -9.07 -6.14
C ARG A 160 12.59 -8.27 -7.20
N GLY A 161 13.01 -7.04 -6.88
CA GLY A 161 13.83 -6.23 -7.77
C GLY A 161 15.15 -6.92 -8.11
N LEU A 162 15.83 -7.47 -7.10
CA LEU A 162 17.07 -8.24 -7.26
C LEU A 162 16.85 -9.53 -8.07
N GLU A 163 15.80 -10.29 -7.78
CA GLU A 163 15.43 -11.51 -8.52
C GLU A 163 15.26 -11.22 -10.01
N ARG A 164 14.48 -10.19 -10.37
CA ARG A 164 14.27 -9.79 -11.77
C ARG A 164 15.55 -9.28 -12.43
N TYR A 165 16.38 -8.55 -11.68
CA TYR A 165 17.68 -8.09 -12.15
C TYR A 165 18.60 -9.26 -12.51
N PHE A 166 18.81 -10.21 -11.59
CA PHE A 166 19.63 -11.40 -11.84
C PHE A 166 19.06 -12.28 -12.95
N THR A 167 17.74 -12.49 -12.97
CA THR A 167 17.07 -13.24 -14.04
C THR A 167 17.31 -12.61 -15.41
N ARG A 168 17.19 -11.28 -15.53
CA ARG A 168 17.43 -10.56 -16.79
C ARG A 168 18.88 -10.69 -17.25
N MET A 169 19.84 -10.49 -16.33
CA MET A 169 21.26 -10.60 -16.68
C MET A 169 21.62 -11.98 -17.22
N CYS A 170 21.00 -13.03 -16.67
CA CYS A 170 21.26 -14.39 -17.13
C CYS A 170 20.52 -14.77 -18.42
N ARG A 171 19.36 -14.16 -18.72
CA ARG A 171 18.57 -14.45 -19.93
C ARG A 171 19.02 -13.68 -21.18
N GLY A 172 19.73 -12.56 -21.03
CA GLY A 172 20.25 -11.79 -22.16
C GLY A 172 21.31 -12.60 -22.92
N TYR A 173 20.92 -13.19 -24.05
CA TYR A 173 21.84 -13.76 -25.04
C TYR A 173 22.36 -12.70 -26.02
N ASP A 174 21.59 -11.62 -26.23
CA ASP A 174 21.89 -10.58 -27.23
C ASP A 174 22.72 -9.40 -26.70
N ASP A 175 22.96 -9.34 -25.39
CA ASP A 175 23.81 -8.33 -24.74
C ASP A 175 24.86 -9.07 -23.89
N PRO A 176 26.09 -9.27 -24.39
CA PRO A 176 27.13 -10.02 -23.70
C PRO A 176 27.53 -9.30 -22.41
N ASN A 177 26.91 -9.73 -21.30
CA ASN A 177 27.25 -9.27 -19.96
C ASN A 177 28.11 -10.34 -19.28
N VAL A 178 29.36 -9.98 -18.97
CA VAL A 178 30.34 -10.82 -18.29
C VAL A 178 29.82 -11.42 -16.98
N LEU A 179 28.99 -10.68 -16.22
CA LEU A 179 28.36 -11.22 -15.01
C LEU A 179 27.27 -12.26 -15.34
N GLY A 180 26.50 -12.03 -16.40
CA GLY A 180 25.52 -12.99 -16.91
C GLY A 180 26.19 -14.28 -17.38
N ASP A 181 27.30 -14.17 -18.12
CA ASP A 181 28.11 -15.32 -18.56
C ASP A 181 28.71 -16.08 -17.38
N TYR A 182 29.26 -15.38 -16.39
CA TYR A 182 29.75 -16.02 -15.17
C TYR A 182 28.64 -16.80 -14.45
N LEU A 183 27.45 -16.21 -14.31
CA LEU A 183 26.31 -16.88 -13.68
C LEU A 183 25.77 -18.05 -14.54
N ARG A 184 25.77 -17.95 -15.87
CA ARG A 184 25.41 -19.07 -16.77
C ARG A 184 26.42 -20.21 -16.71
N ASN A 185 27.72 -19.89 -16.77
CA ASN A 185 28.81 -20.87 -16.77
C ASN A 185 28.94 -21.60 -15.43
N THR A 186 28.38 -21.06 -14.36
CA THR A 186 28.22 -21.77 -13.08
C THR A 186 27.01 -22.72 -13.06
N THR A 187 26.41 -23.01 -14.22
CA THR A 187 25.24 -23.90 -14.44
C THR A 187 24.04 -23.56 -13.55
N LEU A 188 23.81 -22.27 -13.27
CA LEU A 188 22.54 -21.84 -12.70
C LEU A 188 21.41 -22.21 -13.67
N ASP A 189 20.57 -23.19 -13.30
CA ASP A 189 19.25 -23.33 -13.92
C ASP A 189 18.52 -22.02 -13.62
N LEU A 190 18.53 -21.14 -14.61
CA LEU A 190 18.06 -19.76 -14.49
C LEU A 190 16.57 -19.68 -14.17
N ASN A 191 15.83 -20.75 -14.44
CA ASN A 191 14.39 -20.77 -14.25
C ASN A 191 14.01 -21.11 -12.81
N ASN A 192 14.84 -21.87 -12.08
CA ASN A 192 14.50 -22.33 -10.71
C ASN A 192 15.51 -21.88 -9.66
N ALA A 193 16.81 -21.88 -9.95
CA ALA A 193 17.84 -21.68 -8.93
C ALA A 193 17.91 -20.24 -8.40
N ILE A 194 17.62 -19.22 -9.22
CA ILE A 194 17.55 -17.82 -8.76
C ILE A 194 16.30 -17.61 -7.88
N PRO A 195 15.08 -17.98 -8.32
CA PRO A 195 13.90 -17.91 -7.45
C PRO A 195 14.07 -18.66 -6.12
N ASP A 196 14.62 -19.87 -6.15
CA ASP A 196 14.83 -20.69 -4.93
C ASP A 196 15.84 -20.07 -3.97
N ALA A 197 16.95 -19.54 -4.50
CA ALA A 197 17.92 -18.79 -3.71
C ALA A 197 17.29 -17.56 -3.06
N ILE A 198 16.51 -16.78 -3.83
CA ILE A 198 15.80 -15.60 -3.31
C ILE A 198 14.77 -15.99 -2.25
N ALA A 199 14.08 -17.11 -2.40
CA ALA A 199 13.15 -17.62 -1.38
C ALA A 199 13.89 -18.00 -0.08
N CYS A 200 15.06 -18.65 -0.18
CA CYS A 200 15.91 -18.95 0.99
C CYS A 200 16.39 -17.67 1.69
N VAL A 201 16.85 -16.69 0.91
CA VAL A 201 17.27 -15.38 1.41
C VAL A 201 16.12 -14.68 2.10
N ARG A 202 14.91 -14.68 1.51
CA ARG A 202 13.69 -14.09 2.08
C ARG A 202 13.39 -14.66 3.45
N ALA A 203 13.35 -15.99 3.58
CA ALA A 203 13.08 -16.66 4.85
C ALA A 203 14.12 -16.29 5.92
N ALA A 204 15.40 -16.21 5.55
CA ALA A 204 16.46 -15.83 6.48
C ALA A 204 16.36 -14.37 6.93
N MET A 205 16.08 -13.44 6.01
CA MET A 205 15.89 -12.02 6.30
C MET A 205 14.66 -11.75 7.17
N GLN A 206 13.56 -12.48 6.93
CA GLN A 206 12.34 -12.36 7.74
C GLN A 206 12.58 -12.79 9.19
N ARG A 207 13.32 -13.88 9.41
CA ARG A 207 13.70 -14.31 10.78
C ARG A 207 14.53 -13.26 11.50
N GLU A 208 15.51 -12.69 10.82
CA GLU A 208 16.35 -11.64 11.40
C GLU A 208 15.56 -10.36 11.70
N LEU A 209 14.71 -9.93 10.77
CA LEU A 209 13.83 -8.79 10.96
C LEU A 209 12.92 -8.99 12.16
N ASN A 210 12.28 -10.16 12.29
CA ASN A 210 11.43 -10.48 13.43
C ASN A 210 12.17 -10.36 14.77
N ASN A 211 13.43 -10.82 14.82
CA ASN A 211 14.28 -10.69 16.02
C ASN A 211 14.65 -9.23 16.34
N LYS A 212 15.00 -8.43 15.32
CA LYS A 212 15.28 -7.00 15.49
C LYS A 212 14.01 -6.23 15.92
N MET A 213 12.88 -6.54 15.29
CA MET A 213 11.59 -5.91 15.57
C MET A 213 11.15 -6.16 17.00
N ARG A 214 11.26 -7.39 17.49
CA ARG A 214 10.95 -7.74 18.87
C ARG A 214 11.62 -6.80 19.88
N LYS A 215 12.93 -6.57 19.70
CA LYS A 215 13.70 -5.66 20.57
C LYS A 215 13.19 -4.23 20.49
N VAL A 216 12.95 -3.73 19.27
CA VAL A 216 12.43 -2.38 19.02
C VAL A 216 11.05 -2.20 19.64
N VAL A 217 10.13 -3.14 19.45
CA VAL A 217 8.76 -3.08 19.98
C VAL A 217 8.77 -3.13 21.49
N ARG A 218 9.60 -3.99 22.09
CA ARG A 218 9.79 -4.03 23.54
C ARG A 218 10.22 -2.68 24.09
N GLN A 219 11.28 -2.08 23.54
CA GLN A 219 11.77 -0.76 23.96
C GLN A 219 10.71 0.33 23.77
N ALA A 220 10.01 0.31 22.63
CA ALA A 220 8.96 1.26 22.33
C ALA A 220 7.79 1.15 23.31
N LEU A 221 7.33 -0.08 23.61
CA LEU A 221 6.26 -0.33 24.57
C LEU A 221 6.65 0.14 25.98
N GLU A 222 7.87 -0.18 26.42
CA GLU A 222 8.39 0.22 27.73
C GLU A 222 8.48 1.75 27.87
N ALA A 223 8.81 2.47 26.80
CA ALA A 223 8.87 3.93 26.78
C ALA A 223 7.51 4.62 26.58
N SER A 224 6.45 3.86 26.27
CA SER A 224 5.15 4.40 25.89
C SER A 224 4.04 4.14 26.90
N VAL A 225 4.30 3.33 27.92
CA VAL A 225 3.35 3.03 28.98
C VAL A 225 3.84 3.61 30.31
N ASP A 226 3.12 4.62 30.81
CA ASP A 226 3.21 5.03 32.21
C ASP A 226 2.25 4.17 33.05
N GLN A 227 2.32 4.25 34.38
CA GLN A 227 1.57 3.42 35.33
C GLN A 227 0.11 3.09 34.92
N LYS A 228 -0.62 4.01 34.26
CA LYS A 228 -2.00 3.77 33.82
C LYS A 228 -2.31 4.16 32.37
N ASN A 229 -1.42 4.87 31.69
CA ASN A 229 -1.69 5.43 30.37
C ASN A 229 -0.73 4.91 29.31
N PHE A 230 -1.24 4.80 28.10
CA PHE A 230 -0.45 4.53 26.89
C PHE A 230 -0.34 5.80 26.05
N SER A 231 0.83 6.04 25.47
CA SER A 231 1.11 7.15 24.56
C SER A 231 1.49 6.63 23.17
N VAL A 232 0.54 6.68 22.22
CA VAL A 232 0.82 6.38 20.79
C VAL A 232 1.92 7.29 20.24
N GLN A 233 1.98 8.54 20.67
CA GLN A 233 2.99 9.49 20.19
C GLN A 233 4.41 9.08 20.56
N SER A 234 4.60 8.55 21.79
CA SER A 234 5.87 7.99 22.26
C SER A 234 6.22 6.73 21.47
N MET A 235 5.24 5.82 21.31
CA MET A 235 5.42 4.55 20.59
C MET A 235 5.85 4.80 19.15
N ASN A 236 5.11 5.64 18.43
CA ASN A 236 5.39 5.97 17.04
C ASN A 236 6.68 6.75 16.86
N LYS A 237 7.15 7.50 17.87
CA LYS A 237 8.47 8.13 17.81
C LYS A 237 9.55 7.06 17.73
N GLN A 238 9.56 6.13 18.68
CA GLN A 238 10.56 5.06 18.76
C GLN A 238 10.52 4.14 17.51
N LEU A 239 9.32 3.78 17.06
CA LEU A 239 9.16 2.97 15.85
C LEU A 239 9.66 3.71 14.59
N ASN A 240 9.37 5.01 14.45
CA ASN A 240 9.84 5.78 13.31
C ASN A 240 11.37 5.99 13.31
N ASP A 241 11.99 6.12 14.47
CA ASP A 241 13.45 6.22 14.60
C ASP A 241 14.10 4.90 14.17
N ALA A 242 13.58 3.76 14.65
CA ALA A 242 14.02 2.42 14.26
C ALA A 242 13.77 2.11 12.77
N ARG A 243 12.66 2.60 12.19
CA ARG A 243 12.31 2.42 10.78
C ARG A 243 13.47 2.77 9.86
N THR A 244 14.14 3.89 10.12
CA THR A 244 15.24 4.39 9.27
C THR A 244 16.46 3.48 9.31
N SER A 245 16.87 2.99 10.49
CA SER A 245 18.02 2.11 10.63
C SER A 245 17.75 0.71 10.06
N LEU A 246 16.56 0.14 10.34
CA LEU A 246 16.17 -1.18 9.85
C LEU A 246 16.05 -1.22 8.32
N THR A 247 15.42 -0.22 7.70
CA THR A 247 15.29 -0.15 6.23
C THR A 247 16.65 -0.08 5.56
N LYS A 248 17.61 0.66 6.15
CA LYS A 248 18.96 0.80 5.59
C LYS A 248 19.71 -0.54 5.54
N SER A 249 19.47 -1.45 6.48
CA SER A 249 20.19 -2.74 6.52
C SER A 249 19.66 -3.72 5.47
N VAL A 250 18.38 -3.63 5.09
CA VAL A 250 17.70 -4.59 4.19
C VAL A 250 18.49 -4.88 2.91
N TYR A 251 18.99 -3.85 2.22
CA TYR A 251 19.71 -4.03 0.96
C TYR A 251 21.07 -4.72 1.12
N VAL A 252 21.79 -4.35 2.18
CA VAL A 252 23.10 -4.92 2.50
C VAL A 252 22.94 -6.39 2.86
N ASP A 253 21.97 -6.65 3.73
CA ASP A 253 21.62 -7.98 4.21
C ASP A 253 21.15 -8.86 3.04
N ALA A 254 20.34 -8.33 2.11
CA ALA A 254 19.87 -9.03 0.92
C ALA A 254 21.05 -9.48 0.02
N MET A 255 21.94 -8.55 -0.34
CA MET A 255 23.07 -8.86 -1.21
C MET A 255 24.07 -9.83 -0.57
N ALA A 256 24.41 -9.62 0.70
CA ALA A 256 25.30 -10.52 1.44
C ALA A 256 24.74 -11.95 1.49
N ARG A 257 23.43 -12.08 1.73
CA ARG A 257 22.75 -13.38 1.76
C ARG A 257 22.62 -14.03 0.39
N ILE A 258 22.38 -13.26 -0.67
CA ILE A 258 22.38 -13.79 -2.05
C ILE A 258 23.76 -14.38 -2.39
N ILE A 259 24.84 -13.66 -2.07
CA ILE A 259 26.20 -14.16 -2.29
C ILE A 259 26.45 -15.44 -1.49
N GLN A 260 26.07 -15.46 -0.20
CA GLN A 260 26.19 -16.65 0.64
C GLN A 260 25.41 -17.83 0.06
N GLU A 261 24.20 -17.58 -0.44
CA GLU A 261 23.33 -18.62 -0.98
C GLU A 261 23.84 -19.17 -2.32
N PHE A 262 24.35 -18.30 -3.21
CA PHE A 262 25.03 -18.74 -4.43
C PHE A 262 26.27 -19.57 -4.11
N LYS A 263 27.08 -19.16 -3.12
CA LYS A 263 28.22 -19.93 -2.64
C LYS A 263 27.79 -21.28 -2.07
N ARG A 264 26.74 -21.32 -1.25
CA ARG A 264 26.19 -22.56 -0.66
C ARG A 264 25.70 -23.53 -1.74
N SER A 265 24.95 -23.02 -2.71
CA SER A 265 24.32 -23.82 -3.77
C SER A 265 25.32 -24.32 -4.82
N ARG A 266 26.48 -23.67 -4.97
CA ARG A 266 27.43 -23.94 -6.06
C ARG A 266 28.81 -24.43 -5.60
N GLY A 267 29.10 -24.33 -4.30
CA GLY A 267 30.38 -24.77 -3.75
C GLY A 267 31.56 -24.10 -4.46
N SER A 268 32.51 -24.89 -4.93
CA SER A 268 33.74 -24.43 -5.60
C SER A 268 33.51 -23.76 -6.95
N LEU A 269 32.35 -23.94 -7.59
CA LEU A 269 32.02 -23.30 -8.86
C LEU A 269 31.74 -21.80 -8.71
N PHE A 270 31.40 -21.33 -7.50
CA PHE A 270 31.17 -19.92 -7.23
C PHE A 270 32.35 -19.30 -6.49
N CYS A 271 33.10 -18.47 -7.20
CA CYS A 271 34.11 -17.57 -6.64
C CYS A 271 33.48 -16.21 -6.25
N GLU A 272 33.50 -15.90 -4.97
CA GLU A 272 32.91 -14.67 -4.42
C GLU A 272 33.63 -13.42 -4.94
N GLU A 273 34.96 -13.48 -5.05
CA GLU A 273 35.81 -12.40 -5.56
C GLU A 273 35.52 -12.13 -7.04
N THR A 274 35.38 -13.19 -7.85
CA THR A 274 35.02 -13.09 -9.26
C THR A 274 33.63 -12.51 -9.44
N PHE A 275 32.65 -12.96 -8.64
CA PHE A 275 31.30 -12.39 -8.64
C PHE A 275 31.33 -10.90 -8.28
N LYS A 276 31.97 -10.51 -7.17
CA LYS A 276 32.09 -9.11 -6.73
C LYS A 276 32.79 -8.26 -7.79
N LYS A 277 33.83 -8.79 -8.45
CA LYS A 277 34.56 -8.11 -9.53
C LYS A 277 33.67 -7.92 -10.76
N HIS A 278 33.05 -8.98 -11.27
CA HIS A 278 32.17 -8.86 -12.44
C HIS A 278 30.96 -7.96 -12.16
N PHE A 279 30.37 -8.10 -10.97
CA PHE A 279 29.33 -7.21 -10.50
C PHE A 279 29.81 -5.78 -10.34
N LYS A 280 31.08 -5.50 -10.05
CA LYS A 280 31.59 -4.12 -9.97
C LYS A 280 31.85 -3.53 -11.35
N ASP A 281 32.50 -4.30 -12.22
CA ASP A 281 33.12 -3.82 -13.45
C ASP A 281 32.12 -3.78 -14.63
N ASN A 282 31.07 -4.61 -14.60
CA ASN A 282 30.19 -4.82 -15.77
C ASN A 282 28.72 -4.47 -15.48
N GLN A 283 28.43 -3.62 -14.48
CA GLN A 283 27.03 -3.31 -14.14
C GLN A 283 26.30 -2.67 -15.33
N PRO A 284 25.27 -3.32 -15.90
CA PRO A 284 24.15 -2.51 -16.36
C PRO A 284 23.62 -1.84 -15.10
N GLU A 285 23.57 -0.51 -15.09
CA GLU A 285 23.16 0.26 -13.92
C GLU A 285 21.85 -0.31 -13.35
N LEU A 286 21.84 -0.64 -12.06
CA LEU A 286 20.60 -0.83 -11.30
C LEU A 286 19.90 0.54 -11.26
N THR A 287 19.05 0.81 -12.24
CA THR A 287 18.41 2.13 -12.37
C THR A 287 17.16 2.24 -11.50
N GLU A 288 16.78 3.47 -11.14
CA GLU A 288 15.49 3.75 -10.49
C GLU A 288 14.32 3.17 -11.29
N ALA A 289 14.33 3.37 -12.61
CA ALA A 289 13.31 2.85 -13.51
C ALA A 289 13.20 1.31 -13.48
N GLN A 290 14.31 0.60 -13.30
CA GLN A 290 14.27 -0.86 -13.13
C GLN A 290 13.55 -1.24 -11.84
N PHE A 291 13.87 -0.63 -10.70
CA PHE A 291 13.15 -0.92 -9.47
C PHE A 291 11.68 -0.46 -9.54
N GLU A 292 11.40 0.74 -10.06
CA GLU A 292 10.01 1.22 -10.25
C GLU A 292 9.19 0.25 -11.12
N SER A 293 9.77 -0.35 -12.16
CA SER A 293 9.06 -1.31 -13.02
C SER A 293 8.98 -2.74 -12.46
N THR A 294 9.66 -3.03 -11.35
CA THR A 294 9.82 -4.41 -10.83
C THR A 294 9.43 -4.66 -9.38
N SER A 295 9.26 -3.60 -8.58
CA SER A 295 9.14 -3.68 -7.11
C SER A 295 7.71 -3.56 -6.59
N ALA A 296 6.70 -4.13 -7.26
CA ALA A 296 5.39 -4.31 -6.65
C ALA A 296 5.30 -5.69 -5.99
N THR A 297 4.43 -5.88 -5.00
CA THR A 297 4.21 -7.22 -4.44
C THR A 297 3.44 -8.09 -5.43
N GLY A 298 3.96 -9.30 -5.66
CA GLY A 298 3.29 -10.33 -6.49
C GLY A 298 2.30 -11.17 -5.70
N ASP A 299 2.12 -10.82 -4.43
CA ASP A 299 1.32 -11.54 -3.47
C ASP A 299 -0.02 -10.82 -3.31
N ALA A 300 -1.08 -11.58 -3.04
CA ALA A 300 -2.32 -11.01 -2.56
C ALA A 300 -2.16 -10.56 -1.11
N TYR A 301 -3.07 -9.71 -0.64
CA TYR A 301 -3.08 -9.26 0.75
C TYR A 301 -4.44 -9.50 1.39
N LEU A 302 -4.45 -9.94 2.65
CA LEU A 302 -5.64 -10.13 3.45
C LEU A 302 -5.46 -9.46 4.81
N ALA A 303 -6.24 -8.44 5.12
CA ALA A 303 -6.33 -7.88 6.47
C ALA A 303 -7.65 -8.25 7.13
N VAL A 304 -7.57 -8.60 8.41
CA VAL A 304 -8.73 -8.80 9.28
C VAL A 304 -8.63 -7.76 10.41
N SER A 305 -9.66 -6.96 10.63
CA SER A 305 -9.73 -5.98 11.71
C SER A 305 -10.98 -6.24 12.56
N HIS A 306 -10.78 -6.65 13.80
CA HIS A 306 -11.89 -6.89 14.73
C HIS A 306 -12.50 -5.57 15.20
N GLN A 307 -11.66 -4.56 15.50
CA GLN A 307 -12.14 -3.22 15.87
C GLN A 307 -13.07 -2.59 14.81
N LYS A 308 -12.79 -2.86 13.52
CA LYS A 308 -13.61 -2.38 12.40
C LYS A 308 -14.71 -3.36 11.98
N GLN A 309 -14.73 -4.57 12.54
CA GLN A 309 -15.54 -5.70 12.08
C GLN A 309 -15.46 -5.86 10.55
N ALA A 310 -14.23 -5.84 10.02
CA ALA A 310 -13.98 -5.81 8.59
C ALA A 310 -12.87 -6.76 8.16
N LEU A 311 -13.03 -7.35 6.98
CA LEU A 311 -11.99 -8.06 6.25
C LEU A 311 -11.74 -7.34 4.93
N THR A 312 -10.48 -7.09 4.61
CA THR A 312 -10.03 -6.42 3.39
C THR A 312 -9.13 -7.37 2.63
N TRP A 313 -9.51 -7.70 1.40
CA TRP A 313 -8.66 -8.45 0.47
C TRP A 313 -8.20 -7.53 -0.66
N MET A 314 -6.94 -7.66 -1.07
CA MET A 314 -6.39 -6.93 -2.20
C MET A 314 -5.68 -7.89 -3.15
N SER A 315 -5.90 -7.69 -4.46
CA SER A 315 -5.20 -8.44 -5.50
C SER A 315 -3.71 -8.06 -5.55
N PRO A 316 -2.85 -8.96 -6.06
CA PRO A 316 -1.46 -8.64 -6.40
C PRO A 316 -1.37 -7.55 -7.47
N ALA A 317 -0.17 -7.01 -7.67
CA ALA A 317 0.16 -6.20 -8.84
C ALA A 317 1.51 -6.60 -9.45
N ARG A 318 1.58 -6.68 -10.78
CA ARG A 318 2.84 -6.99 -11.48
C ARG A 318 3.81 -5.81 -11.52
N LYS A 319 3.26 -4.60 -11.50
CA LYS A 319 3.93 -3.31 -11.66
C LYS A 319 3.64 -2.42 -10.46
N THR A 320 4.57 -1.52 -10.14
CA THR A 320 4.31 -0.50 -9.11
C THR A 320 3.48 0.62 -9.72
N ALA A 321 2.85 1.43 -8.87
CA ALA A 321 2.22 2.68 -9.30
C ALA A 321 3.20 3.72 -9.87
N HIS A 322 4.50 3.47 -9.72
CA HIS A 322 5.55 4.29 -10.26
C HIS A 322 5.98 3.85 -11.67
N ASP A 323 5.54 2.68 -12.17
CA ASP A 323 5.73 2.26 -13.57
C ASP A 323 4.82 3.06 -14.52
N LYS A 324 5.17 4.33 -14.76
CA LYS A 324 4.37 5.31 -15.51
C LYS A 324 4.60 5.20 -17.03
N GLN A 325 4.42 4.01 -17.59
CA GLN A 325 4.58 3.71 -19.02
C GLN A 325 3.22 3.58 -19.74
N GLN A 326 3.24 3.76 -21.08
CA GLN A 326 2.08 3.50 -21.94
C GLN A 326 1.81 1.98 -22.03
N GLY A 327 0.57 1.61 -22.34
CA GLY A 327 0.12 0.24 -22.53
C GLY A 327 -0.59 -0.36 -21.32
N VAL A 328 -1.55 -1.25 -21.59
CA VAL A 328 -2.34 -1.96 -20.57
C VAL A 328 -1.51 -2.91 -19.71
N SER A 329 -0.35 -3.37 -20.19
CA SER A 329 0.58 -4.20 -19.41
C SER A 329 1.33 -3.41 -18.32
N HIS A 330 1.26 -2.08 -18.35
CA HIS A 330 2.02 -1.20 -17.46
C HIS A 330 1.18 -0.55 -16.37
N HIS A 331 -0.16 -0.59 -16.44
CA HIS A 331 -0.97 -0.03 -15.36
C HIS A 331 -1.00 -0.95 -14.13
N ALA A 332 -0.72 -0.39 -12.96
CA ALA A 332 -0.68 -1.10 -11.68
C ALA A 332 -2.07 -1.10 -11.00
N ALA A 333 -3.09 -1.55 -11.71
CA ALA A 333 -4.44 -1.71 -11.18
C ALA A 333 -4.46 -2.79 -10.09
N ARG A 334 -5.18 -2.54 -9.00
CA ARG A 334 -5.42 -3.50 -7.91
C ARG A 334 -6.89 -3.52 -7.55
N LEU A 335 -7.46 -4.70 -7.45
CA LEU A 335 -8.82 -4.91 -6.93
C LEU A 335 -8.77 -4.97 -5.41
N ILE A 336 -9.65 -4.23 -4.75
CA ILE A 336 -9.83 -4.22 -3.31
C ILE A 336 -11.27 -4.65 -3.03
N LYS A 337 -11.43 -5.73 -2.27
CA LYS A 337 -12.73 -6.22 -1.80
C LYS A 337 -12.79 -6.13 -0.28
N GLU A 338 -13.93 -5.70 0.25
CA GLU A 338 -14.12 -5.59 1.69
C GLU A 338 -15.42 -6.24 2.14
N TYR A 339 -15.34 -7.02 3.21
CA TYR A 339 -16.45 -7.76 3.81
C TYR A 339 -16.63 -7.34 5.27
N SER A 340 -17.84 -7.55 5.80
CA SER A 340 -18.10 -7.40 7.23
C SER A 340 -17.75 -8.70 7.96
N LEU A 341 -17.32 -8.57 9.20
CA LEU A 341 -17.12 -9.71 10.10
C LEU A 341 -18.29 -9.78 11.07
N ASP A 342 -18.77 -10.99 11.31
CA ASP A 342 -19.76 -11.28 12.35
C ASP A 342 -19.22 -12.37 13.29
N ASN A 343 -19.76 -12.41 14.51
CA ASN A 343 -19.49 -13.44 15.50
C ASN A 343 -20.41 -14.67 15.36
N GLY A 344 -21.29 -14.68 14.34
CA GLY A 344 -22.20 -15.78 14.02
C GLY A 344 -21.55 -16.99 13.33
N LYS A 345 -22.40 -17.91 12.83
CA LYS A 345 -21.98 -19.16 12.16
C LYS A 345 -21.19 -18.93 10.85
N ASP A 346 -21.48 -17.84 10.15
CA ASP A 346 -20.67 -17.38 9.02
C ASP A 346 -19.88 -16.14 9.46
N PRO A 347 -18.55 -16.26 9.69
CA PRO A 347 -17.76 -15.17 10.24
C PRO A 347 -17.50 -14.05 9.24
N ILE A 348 -17.85 -14.23 7.96
CA ILE A 348 -17.64 -13.25 6.89
C ILE A 348 -18.98 -13.03 6.19
N ILE A 349 -19.56 -11.85 6.37
CA ILE A 349 -20.84 -11.48 5.77
C ILE A 349 -20.59 -10.52 4.61
N GLU A 350 -21.34 -10.73 3.53
CA GLU A 350 -21.39 -9.76 2.44
C GLU A 350 -21.87 -8.41 2.99
N ARG A 351 -21.12 -7.34 2.70
CA ARG A 351 -21.57 -6.00 3.09
C ARG A 351 -22.86 -5.68 2.34
N ASN A 352 -23.77 -4.98 3.00
CA ASN A 352 -25.00 -4.45 2.39
C ASN A 352 -24.72 -3.59 1.13
N ASN A 353 -23.47 -3.16 0.91
CA ASN A 353 -23.01 -2.52 -0.32
C ASN A 353 -21.99 -3.42 -1.02
N LYS A 354 -22.40 -4.13 -2.08
CA LYS A 354 -21.52 -4.87 -3.00
C LYS A 354 -20.62 -3.90 -3.75
N LYS A 355 -19.56 -3.44 -3.10
CA LYS A 355 -18.65 -2.44 -3.65
C LYS A 355 -17.47 -3.11 -4.35
N VAL A 356 -17.27 -2.77 -5.61
CA VAL A 356 -16.06 -3.12 -6.36
C VAL A 356 -15.17 -1.89 -6.36
N PHE A 357 -14.03 -1.99 -5.69
CA PHE A 357 -13.08 -0.91 -5.56
C PHE A 357 -11.81 -1.26 -6.33
N VAL A 358 -11.44 -0.46 -7.32
CA VAL A 358 -10.18 -0.61 -8.06
C VAL A 358 -9.29 0.59 -7.79
N ARG A 359 -8.08 0.32 -7.30
CA ARG A 359 -7.02 1.32 -7.16
C ARG A 359 -6.15 1.28 -8.42
N VAL A 360 -5.89 2.44 -9.02
CA VAL A 360 -4.94 2.59 -10.13
C VAL A 360 -3.91 3.68 -9.83
N PRO A 361 -2.72 3.63 -10.44
CA PRO A 361 -1.93 4.84 -10.62
C PRO A 361 -2.69 5.85 -11.49
N SER A 362 -2.20 7.09 -11.57
CA SER A 362 -2.64 7.99 -12.65
C SER A 362 -2.45 7.29 -14.01
N LEU A 363 -3.53 7.16 -14.78
CA LEU A 363 -3.52 6.41 -16.04
C LEU A 363 -2.68 7.08 -17.14
N ALA A 364 -2.56 8.42 -17.10
CA ALA A 364 -1.79 9.18 -18.07
C ALA A 364 -0.27 9.06 -17.85
N ALA A 365 0.38 8.37 -18.80
CA ALA A 365 1.80 8.07 -18.80
C ALA A 365 2.66 9.20 -19.42
N ILE A 366 2.74 10.33 -18.71
CA ILE A 366 3.63 11.44 -19.12
C ILE A 366 5.07 11.13 -18.70
N MET A 367 5.93 10.79 -19.67
CA MET A 367 7.36 10.51 -19.43
C MET A 367 8.18 11.80 -19.27
N LYS A 368 9.11 11.82 -18.30
CA LYS A 368 10.04 12.95 -18.12
C LYS A 368 11.24 12.80 -19.06
N GLY A 369 11.67 13.89 -19.69
CA GLY A 369 12.95 13.95 -20.43
C GLY A 369 12.99 13.25 -21.80
N ARG A 370 11.84 12.82 -22.33
CA ARG A 370 11.68 12.40 -23.73
C ARG A 370 10.85 13.44 -24.48
N HIS A 371 10.92 13.45 -25.81
CA HIS A 371 9.96 14.21 -26.61
C HIS A 371 8.55 13.78 -26.20
N PRO A 372 7.67 14.71 -25.79
CA PRO A 372 6.35 14.37 -25.32
C PRO A 372 5.58 13.75 -26.48
N ASP A 373 5.01 12.57 -26.25
CA ASP A 373 4.07 11.96 -27.18
C ASP A 373 2.89 12.93 -27.45
N PRO A 374 2.29 12.88 -28.65
CA PRO A 374 1.10 13.65 -28.95
C PRO A 374 -0.02 13.38 -27.92
N ASP A 375 -0.77 14.43 -27.58
CA ASP A 375 -1.83 14.32 -26.56
C ASP A 375 -2.93 13.31 -26.96
N ASP A 376 -3.20 13.15 -28.25
CA ASP A 376 -4.15 12.15 -28.78
C ASP A 376 -3.67 10.72 -28.53
N GLN A 377 -2.37 10.46 -28.64
CA GLN A 377 -1.79 9.16 -28.31
C GLN A 377 -1.89 8.89 -26.80
N LEU A 378 -1.59 9.89 -25.96
CA LEU A 378 -1.62 9.74 -24.50
C LEU A 378 -3.05 9.57 -23.95
N SER A 379 -4.03 10.28 -24.52
CA SER A 379 -5.44 10.12 -24.18
C SER A 379 -6.02 8.81 -24.72
N GLY A 380 -5.60 8.38 -25.91
CA GLY A 380 -5.90 7.04 -26.45
C GLY A 380 -5.36 5.91 -25.56
N ASP A 381 -4.15 6.06 -25.01
CA ASP A 381 -3.61 5.12 -24.01
C ASP A 381 -4.47 5.06 -22.74
N VAL A 382 -4.97 6.20 -22.26
CA VAL A 382 -5.92 6.22 -21.13
C VAL A 382 -7.22 5.48 -21.50
N CYS A 383 -7.77 5.71 -22.69
CA CYS A 383 -8.97 5.01 -23.17
C CYS A 383 -8.77 3.48 -23.15
N ASN A 384 -7.65 3.01 -23.72
CA ASN A 384 -7.31 1.58 -23.74
C ASN A 384 -7.17 0.98 -22.33
N LYS A 385 -6.56 1.72 -21.40
CA LYS A 385 -6.45 1.31 -19.99
C LYS A 385 -7.81 1.25 -19.29
N LEU A 386 -8.71 2.21 -19.56
CA LEU A 386 -10.09 2.19 -19.04
C LEU A 386 -10.88 0.98 -19.57
N ASN A 387 -10.74 0.65 -20.86
CA ASN A 387 -11.30 -0.55 -21.47
C ASN A 387 -10.81 -1.83 -20.78
N ASP A 388 -9.49 -1.96 -20.58
CA ASP A 388 -8.91 -3.12 -19.87
C ASP A 388 -9.42 -3.22 -18.42
N ILE A 389 -9.48 -2.11 -17.69
CA ILE A 389 -10.02 -2.07 -16.31
C ILE A 389 -11.49 -2.50 -16.28
N ARG A 390 -12.31 -2.01 -17.23
CA ARG A 390 -13.73 -2.39 -17.34
C ARG A 390 -13.86 -3.90 -17.55
N GLN A 391 -13.13 -4.43 -18.52
CA GLN A 391 -13.17 -5.86 -18.87
C GLN A 391 -12.62 -6.76 -17.77
N ARG A 392 -11.60 -6.34 -17.04
CA ARG A 392 -10.98 -7.15 -15.98
C ARG A 392 -11.77 -7.13 -14.68
N PHE A 393 -12.20 -5.95 -14.23
CA PHE A 393 -12.72 -5.79 -12.86
C PHE A 393 -14.21 -5.47 -12.79
N PHE A 394 -14.80 -4.94 -13.86
CA PHE A 394 -16.18 -4.46 -13.90
C PHE A 394 -17.04 -5.18 -14.97
N ASN A 395 -16.58 -6.31 -15.49
CA ASN A 395 -17.30 -7.05 -16.52
C ASN A 395 -18.70 -7.49 -16.06
N GLY A 396 -19.70 -7.28 -16.92
CA GLY A 396 -21.10 -7.59 -16.64
C GLY A 396 -21.75 -6.74 -15.55
N GLN A 397 -21.16 -5.60 -15.18
CA GLN A 397 -21.78 -4.65 -14.24
C GLN A 397 -22.56 -3.58 -15.02
N ASN A 398 -23.87 -3.44 -14.77
CA ASN A 398 -24.74 -2.49 -15.48
C ASN A 398 -24.82 -1.11 -14.81
N GLU A 399 -23.69 -0.55 -14.39
CA GLU A 399 -23.63 0.82 -13.87
C GLU A 399 -22.33 1.53 -14.29
N PRO A 400 -22.37 2.87 -14.44
CA PRO A 400 -21.19 3.66 -14.74
C PRO A 400 -20.09 3.50 -13.69
N ILE A 401 -18.83 3.60 -14.13
CA ILE A 401 -17.68 3.70 -13.23
C ILE A 401 -17.47 5.17 -12.87
N ILE A 402 -17.26 5.45 -11.58
CA ILE A 402 -16.74 6.75 -11.17
C ILE A 402 -15.23 6.65 -10.99
N TYR A 403 -14.47 7.36 -11.83
CA TYR A 403 -13.04 7.53 -11.68
C TYR A 403 -12.73 8.73 -10.79
N ASN A 404 -12.49 8.46 -9.53
CA ASN A 404 -12.05 9.41 -8.53
C ASN A 404 -10.57 9.75 -8.75
N LEU A 405 -10.33 10.82 -9.50
CA LEU A 405 -9.00 11.33 -9.78
C LEU A 405 -8.54 12.25 -8.65
N LEU A 406 -7.68 11.71 -7.82
CA LEU A 406 -7.12 12.35 -6.63
C LEU A 406 -5.92 13.26 -6.97
N THR A 407 -5.85 13.76 -8.21
CA THR A 407 -4.77 14.63 -8.68
C THR A 407 -5.13 16.08 -8.42
N SER A 408 -4.15 16.87 -7.98
CA SER A 408 -4.41 18.28 -7.65
C SER A 408 -4.31 19.14 -8.89
N LEU A 409 -5.12 20.19 -8.97
CA LEU A 409 -5.12 21.14 -10.08
C LEU A 409 -4.37 22.42 -9.70
N ASN A 410 -3.11 22.28 -9.28
CA ASN A 410 -2.31 23.37 -8.72
C ASN A 410 -2.09 24.54 -9.70
N ASP A 411 -1.58 25.64 -9.16
CA ASP A 411 -1.30 26.90 -9.86
C ASP A 411 -0.23 26.82 -10.95
N TRP A 412 0.56 25.75 -10.91
CA TRP A 412 1.63 25.43 -11.84
C TRP A 412 1.60 23.94 -12.14
N ASP A 413 1.79 23.56 -13.42
CA ASP A 413 1.81 22.14 -13.81
C ASP A 413 3.02 21.40 -13.18
N GLY A 414 4.07 22.15 -12.84
CA GLY A 414 5.26 21.69 -12.13
C GLY A 414 5.99 20.54 -12.84
N GLY A 415 7.02 19.98 -12.19
CA GLY A 415 7.75 18.84 -12.75
C GLY A 415 6.97 17.51 -12.74
N ASN A 416 5.74 17.48 -12.21
CA ASN A 416 4.93 16.26 -12.09
C ASN A 416 3.73 16.22 -13.06
N HIS A 417 3.54 17.28 -13.86
CA HIS A 417 2.53 17.38 -14.92
C HIS A 417 1.12 17.02 -14.46
N GLN A 418 0.69 17.56 -13.32
CA GLN A 418 -0.58 17.19 -12.69
C GLN A 418 -1.79 17.70 -13.48
N ILE A 419 -1.74 18.93 -13.98
CA ILE A 419 -2.81 19.54 -14.79
C ILE A 419 -2.88 18.82 -16.13
N LYS A 420 -1.74 18.66 -16.82
CA LYS A 420 -1.69 17.94 -18.09
C LYS A 420 -2.20 16.50 -17.93
N SER A 421 -1.81 15.82 -16.86
CA SER A 421 -2.30 14.47 -16.56
C SER A 421 -3.80 14.42 -16.34
N ALA A 422 -4.37 15.39 -15.62
CA ALA A 422 -5.80 15.43 -15.37
C ALA A 422 -6.59 15.67 -16.66
N ARG A 423 -6.15 16.61 -17.50
CA ARG A 423 -6.73 16.80 -18.83
C ARG A 423 -6.72 15.53 -19.67
N LEU A 424 -5.56 14.90 -19.84
CA LEU A 424 -5.43 13.71 -20.68
C LEU A 424 -6.33 12.57 -20.18
N ILE A 425 -6.55 12.47 -18.87
CA ILE A 425 -7.47 11.51 -18.28
C ILE A 425 -8.93 11.83 -18.64
N MET A 426 -9.35 13.09 -18.53
CA MET A 426 -10.70 13.51 -18.91
C MET A 426 -10.95 13.31 -20.40
N GLN A 427 -9.99 13.68 -21.25
CA GLN A 427 -10.02 13.43 -22.70
C GLN A 427 -10.11 11.93 -23.03
N GLY A 428 -9.28 11.11 -22.39
CA GLY A 428 -9.32 9.65 -22.55
C GLY A 428 -10.64 9.04 -22.08
N ALA A 429 -11.26 9.59 -21.03
CA ALA A 429 -12.59 9.17 -20.57
C ALA A 429 -13.70 9.57 -21.56
N HIS A 430 -13.62 10.75 -22.19
CA HIS A 430 -14.54 11.10 -23.29
C HIS A 430 -14.39 10.13 -24.45
N GLN A 431 -13.16 9.85 -24.89
CA GLN A 431 -12.89 8.90 -25.98
C GLN A 431 -13.44 7.50 -25.66
N TYR A 432 -13.22 7.01 -24.44
CA TYR A 432 -13.81 5.77 -23.97
C TYR A 432 -15.34 5.81 -24.03
N ASN A 433 -15.97 6.92 -23.61
CA ASN A 433 -17.42 7.05 -23.62
C ASN A 433 -18.01 7.15 -25.03
N VAL A 434 -17.27 7.64 -26.02
CA VAL A 434 -17.70 7.66 -27.43
C VAL A 434 -17.95 6.23 -27.93
N ASP A 435 -17.06 5.30 -27.58
CA ASP A 435 -17.19 3.89 -27.97
C ASP A 435 -18.41 3.21 -27.31
N HIS A 436 -18.90 3.77 -26.19
CA HIS A 436 -20.01 3.26 -25.40
C HIS A 436 -21.25 4.19 -25.42
N ARG A 437 -21.31 5.14 -26.35
CA ARG A 437 -22.29 6.25 -26.35
C ARG A 437 -23.76 5.83 -26.31
N GLU A 438 -24.07 4.64 -26.81
CA GLU A 438 -25.44 4.08 -26.80
C GLU A 438 -25.77 3.33 -25.49
N ASN A 439 -24.78 3.04 -24.64
CA ASN A 439 -24.97 2.37 -23.37
C ASN A 439 -24.41 3.20 -22.21
N THR A 440 -25.24 4.09 -21.65
CA THR A 440 -24.83 4.97 -20.54
C THR A 440 -24.38 4.20 -19.31
N HIS A 441 -24.79 2.94 -19.14
CA HIS A 441 -24.34 2.08 -18.03
C HIS A 441 -22.87 1.68 -18.13
N GLU A 442 -22.23 1.88 -19.27
CA GLU A 442 -20.81 1.60 -19.48
C GLU A 442 -19.92 2.83 -19.32
N PHE A 443 -20.51 4.00 -19.13
CA PHE A 443 -19.76 5.25 -19.01
C PHE A 443 -18.77 5.27 -17.85
N VAL A 444 -17.71 6.05 -18.05
CA VAL A 444 -16.74 6.45 -17.03
C VAL A 444 -16.89 7.94 -16.79
N PHE A 445 -17.25 8.33 -15.55
CA PHE A 445 -17.28 9.73 -15.12
C PHE A 445 -16.06 10.04 -14.26
N VAL A 446 -15.34 11.11 -14.57
CA VAL A 446 -14.15 11.54 -13.81
C VAL A 446 -14.57 12.52 -12.71
N GLN A 447 -14.28 12.19 -11.46
CA GLN A 447 -14.46 13.08 -10.31
C GLN A 447 -13.09 13.57 -9.85
N ASN A 448 -12.76 14.85 -10.07
CA ASN A 448 -11.49 15.46 -9.68
C ASN A 448 -11.74 16.64 -8.72
N LEU A 449 -12.09 16.32 -7.48
CA LEU A 449 -12.27 17.33 -6.42
C LEU A 449 -10.92 17.72 -5.77
N GLY A 450 -10.85 18.94 -5.25
CA GLY A 450 -9.68 19.44 -4.52
C GLY A 450 -9.48 18.72 -3.19
N ILE A 451 -8.71 17.64 -3.19
CA ILE A 451 -8.45 16.85 -1.97
C ILE A 451 -7.22 17.32 -1.17
N ASN A 452 -6.56 18.37 -1.63
CA ASN A 452 -5.59 19.11 -0.83
C ASN A 452 -5.77 20.61 -1.12
N GLN A 453 -5.28 21.47 -0.23
CA GLN A 453 -5.46 22.92 -0.34
C GLN A 453 -4.65 23.57 -1.49
N HIS A 454 -4.02 22.76 -2.34
CA HIS A 454 -3.29 23.18 -3.53
C HIS A 454 -4.16 23.26 -4.78
N THR A 455 -5.33 22.63 -4.75
CA THR A 455 -6.33 22.83 -5.80
C THR A 455 -7.04 24.15 -5.51
N PRO A 456 -7.12 25.09 -6.48
CA PRO A 456 -7.91 26.30 -6.28
C PRO A 456 -9.38 25.94 -6.08
N ARG A 457 -10.15 26.89 -5.58
CA ARG A 457 -11.61 26.78 -5.59
C ARG A 457 -12.08 26.49 -7.02
N LEU A 458 -12.93 25.47 -7.16
CA LEU A 458 -13.47 25.05 -8.44
C LEU A 458 -14.66 25.95 -8.78
N GLU A 459 -14.51 26.83 -9.77
CA GLU A 459 -15.57 27.73 -10.20
C GLU A 459 -15.61 27.81 -11.72
N TYR A 460 -16.84 27.85 -12.27
CA TYR A 460 -17.03 28.19 -13.67
C TYR A 460 -16.71 29.67 -13.85
N SER A 461 -15.52 29.98 -14.37
CA SER A 461 -15.22 31.34 -14.82
C SER A 461 -15.21 31.39 -16.35
N GLU A 462 -15.64 32.51 -16.92
CA GLU A 462 -15.52 32.76 -18.37
C GLU A 462 -14.22 33.49 -18.72
N ARG A 463 -13.63 34.17 -17.73
CA ARG A 463 -12.35 34.85 -17.89
C ARG A 463 -11.26 33.98 -17.30
N PRO A 464 -10.15 33.72 -18.02
CA PRO A 464 -8.93 33.31 -17.35
C PRO A 464 -8.61 34.41 -16.34
N SER A 465 -8.62 34.08 -15.05
CA SER A 465 -7.92 34.88 -14.05
C SER A 465 -6.41 34.83 -14.38
N PHE A 466 -5.52 35.24 -13.48
CA PHE A 466 -4.05 35.17 -13.67
C PHE A 466 -3.47 33.76 -14.00
N TRP A 467 -4.31 32.75 -14.29
CA TRP A 467 -3.98 31.41 -14.72
C TRP A 467 -3.63 31.32 -16.21
N LEU A 468 -2.80 30.33 -16.54
CA LEU A 468 -2.66 29.83 -17.91
C LEU A 468 -4.03 29.34 -18.43
N GLU A 469 -4.40 29.71 -19.66
CA GLU A 469 -5.66 29.35 -20.34
C GLU A 469 -5.99 27.85 -20.21
N GLU A 470 -4.98 27.01 -20.38
CA GLU A 470 -5.11 25.55 -20.28
C GLU A 470 -5.55 25.06 -18.89
N LYS A 471 -5.09 25.72 -17.82
CA LYS A 471 -5.49 25.40 -16.44
C LYS A 471 -6.96 25.73 -16.25
N HIS A 472 -7.38 26.91 -16.68
CA HIS A 472 -8.75 27.38 -16.58
C HIS A 472 -9.73 26.38 -17.21
N HIS A 473 -9.43 25.96 -18.43
CA HIS A 473 -10.25 24.98 -19.13
C HIS A 473 -10.27 23.61 -18.46
N THR A 474 -9.13 23.16 -17.91
CA THR A 474 -9.04 21.91 -17.15
C THR A 474 -9.85 21.96 -15.85
N VAL A 475 -9.86 23.09 -15.15
CA VAL A 475 -10.62 23.29 -13.91
C VAL A 475 -12.13 23.29 -14.17
N ASN A 476 -12.59 23.98 -15.22
CA ASN A 476 -14.00 24.00 -15.59
C ASN A 476 -14.51 22.61 -16.01
N GLU A 477 -13.73 21.88 -16.82
CA GLU A 477 -14.05 20.51 -17.20
C GLU A 477 -14.09 19.60 -15.97
N ALA A 478 -13.08 19.69 -15.09
CA ALA A 478 -13.03 18.92 -13.86
C ALA A 478 -14.22 19.19 -12.93
N LEU A 479 -14.67 20.44 -12.83
CA LEU A 479 -15.85 20.80 -12.04
C LEU A 479 -17.11 20.17 -12.63
N LEU A 480 -17.35 20.31 -13.94
CA LEU A 480 -18.53 19.75 -14.60
C LEU A 480 -18.58 18.23 -14.45
N LEU A 481 -17.51 17.51 -14.77
CA LEU A 481 -17.47 16.05 -14.62
C LEU A 481 -17.60 15.60 -13.16
N SER A 482 -17.09 16.39 -12.21
CA SER A 482 -17.29 16.13 -10.78
C SER A 482 -18.74 16.33 -10.32
N GLU A 483 -19.43 17.36 -10.82
CA GLU A 483 -20.85 17.54 -10.53
C GLU A 483 -21.71 16.44 -11.17
N MET A 484 -21.39 16.03 -12.41
CA MET A 484 -22.05 14.92 -13.08
C MET A 484 -21.87 13.59 -12.31
N SER A 485 -20.67 13.30 -11.85
CA SER A 485 -20.39 12.08 -11.06
C SER A 485 -21.05 12.09 -9.67
N LEU A 486 -21.15 13.25 -9.03
CA LEU A 486 -21.92 13.42 -7.78
C LEU A 486 -23.41 13.18 -8.01
N ILE A 487 -24.00 13.71 -9.08
CA ILE A 487 -25.39 13.45 -9.46
C ILE A 487 -25.62 11.97 -9.74
N GLN A 488 -24.73 11.33 -10.48
CA GLN A 488 -24.80 9.88 -10.74
C GLN A 488 -24.75 9.08 -9.43
N THR A 489 -23.86 9.44 -8.50
CA THR A 489 -23.73 8.78 -7.19
C THR A 489 -24.98 8.97 -6.33
N LEU A 490 -25.45 10.22 -6.19
CA LEU A 490 -26.63 10.57 -5.41
C LEU A 490 -27.90 9.94 -5.98
N SER A 491 -28.09 9.95 -7.31
CA SER A 491 -29.25 9.36 -7.98
C SER A 491 -29.34 7.84 -7.76
N SER A 492 -28.20 7.17 -7.62
CA SER A 492 -28.13 5.73 -7.37
C SER A 492 -28.50 5.36 -5.93
N CYS A 493 -28.40 6.31 -4.99
CA CYS A 493 -28.67 6.08 -3.57
C CYS A 493 -30.02 6.67 -3.11
N LEU A 494 -30.45 7.77 -3.74
CA LEU A 494 -31.66 8.53 -3.42
C LEU A 494 -32.70 8.44 -4.55
N SER A 495 -32.76 7.31 -5.24
CA SER A 495 -33.62 7.12 -6.41
C SER A 495 -35.08 7.49 -6.12
N GLY A 496 -35.69 8.29 -6.99
CA GLY A 496 -37.09 8.73 -6.85
C GLY A 496 -37.33 9.86 -5.83
N ARG A 497 -36.28 10.48 -5.28
CA ARG A 497 -36.40 11.62 -4.36
C ARG A 497 -35.77 12.89 -4.93
N VAL A 498 -36.36 14.04 -4.61
CA VAL A 498 -35.78 15.38 -4.81
C VAL A 498 -35.35 15.67 -6.26
N GLY A 499 -36.06 15.20 -7.29
CA GLY A 499 -35.79 15.54 -8.70
C GLY A 499 -34.45 15.05 -9.29
N LEU A 500 -33.69 14.21 -8.57
CA LEU A 500 -32.37 13.71 -9.01
C LEU A 500 -32.45 12.91 -10.31
N GLY A 501 -33.52 12.14 -10.49
CA GLY A 501 -33.74 11.32 -11.69
C GLY A 501 -33.82 12.15 -12.96
N ASP A 502 -34.60 13.24 -12.93
CA ASP A 502 -34.79 14.12 -14.09
C ASP A 502 -33.50 14.89 -14.42
N CYS A 503 -32.81 15.39 -13.39
CA CYS A 503 -31.51 16.05 -13.56
C CYS A 503 -30.47 15.10 -14.18
N LYS A 504 -30.40 13.86 -13.67
CA LYS A 504 -29.52 12.83 -14.23
C LYS A 504 -29.88 12.50 -15.67
N GLN A 505 -31.15 12.31 -16.00
CA GLN A 505 -31.56 11.94 -17.35
C GLN A 505 -31.20 13.05 -18.35
N ASN A 506 -31.52 14.31 -18.03
CA ASN A 506 -31.14 15.45 -18.86
C ASN A 506 -29.62 15.53 -19.06
N MET A 507 -28.85 15.38 -17.99
CA MET A 507 -27.39 15.34 -18.05
C MET A 507 -26.86 14.25 -18.98
N LEU A 508 -27.42 13.03 -18.90
CA LEU A 508 -27.03 11.91 -19.76
C LEU A 508 -27.40 12.17 -21.22
N ASP A 509 -28.59 12.68 -21.50
CA ASP A 509 -29.05 12.97 -22.87
C ASP A 509 -28.15 14.03 -23.54
N GLN A 510 -27.83 15.11 -22.82
CA GLN A 510 -26.92 16.16 -23.30
C GLN A 510 -25.52 15.61 -23.55
N TYR A 511 -25.00 14.80 -22.63
CA TYR A 511 -23.67 14.21 -22.79
C TYR A 511 -23.63 13.20 -23.95
N GLN A 512 -24.66 12.37 -24.13
CA GLN A 512 -24.76 11.47 -25.30
C GLN A 512 -24.81 12.24 -26.61
N ASN A 513 -25.57 13.34 -26.67
CA ASN A 513 -25.63 14.20 -27.85
C ASN A 513 -24.26 14.81 -28.17
N TYR A 514 -23.52 15.26 -27.15
CA TYR A 514 -22.13 15.71 -27.30
C TYR A 514 -21.22 14.58 -27.85
N LEU A 515 -21.35 13.35 -27.35
CA LEU A 515 -20.52 12.22 -27.79
C LEU A 515 -20.85 11.74 -29.22
N ARG A 516 -22.06 12.02 -29.73
CA ARG A 516 -22.48 11.70 -31.11
C ARG A 516 -22.00 12.71 -32.15
N ASP A 517 -21.55 13.89 -31.72
CA ASP A 517 -21.01 14.91 -32.62
C ASP A 517 -19.53 14.62 -32.93
N ASP A 518 -19.23 14.34 -34.20
CA ASP A 518 -17.87 14.12 -34.70
C ASP A 518 -17.05 15.42 -34.75
N SER A 519 -17.72 16.58 -34.75
CA SER A 519 -17.11 17.92 -34.73
C SER A 519 -17.10 18.56 -33.33
N ARG A 520 -17.37 17.75 -32.30
CA ARG A 520 -17.47 18.22 -30.91
C ARG A 520 -16.22 18.94 -30.43
N SER A 521 -16.42 19.87 -29.50
CA SER A 521 -15.31 20.45 -28.74
C SER A 521 -14.50 19.35 -28.02
N PRO A 522 -13.17 19.45 -27.90
CA PRO A 522 -12.35 18.52 -27.12
C PRO A 522 -12.70 18.45 -25.62
N ARG A 523 -13.49 19.41 -25.11
CA ARG A 523 -13.93 19.50 -23.73
C ARG A 523 -15.44 19.67 -23.67
N PHE A 524 -16.12 18.88 -22.84
CA PHE A 524 -17.57 18.89 -22.76
C PHE A 524 -18.09 20.24 -22.27
N TYR A 525 -17.45 20.87 -21.29
CA TYR A 525 -17.94 22.13 -20.70
C TYR A 525 -18.02 23.29 -21.71
N GLN A 526 -17.26 23.24 -22.81
CA GLN A 526 -17.26 24.28 -23.86
C GLN A 526 -18.36 24.06 -24.90
N SER A 527 -18.93 22.86 -24.98
CA SER A 527 -20.03 22.56 -25.90
C SER A 527 -21.32 23.26 -25.49
N GLU A 528 -22.27 23.38 -26.42
CA GLU A 528 -23.63 23.85 -26.10
C GLU A 528 -24.30 22.93 -25.07
N GLN A 529 -24.17 21.62 -25.28
CA GLN A 529 -24.71 20.58 -24.41
C GLN A 529 -24.13 20.68 -22.99
N GLY A 530 -22.81 20.88 -22.86
CA GLY A 530 -22.15 21.04 -21.56
C GLY A 530 -22.61 22.29 -20.82
N ARG A 531 -22.82 23.41 -21.52
CA ARG A 531 -23.40 24.63 -20.93
C ARG A 531 -24.83 24.41 -20.43
N ASN A 532 -25.66 23.69 -21.20
CA ASN A 532 -27.01 23.32 -20.79
C ASN A 532 -27.01 22.42 -19.55
N VAL A 533 -26.04 21.50 -19.43
CA VAL A 533 -25.87 20.68 -18.21
C VAL A 533 -25.48 21.55 -17.02
N ILE A 534 -24.53 22.47 -17.17
CA ILE A 534 -24.14 23.40 -16.08
C ILE A 534 -25.33 24.18 -15.53
N GLU A 535 -26.18 24.70 -16.42
CA GLU A 535 -27.40 25.42 -16.06
C GLU A 535 -28.40 24.49 -15.34
N THR A 536 -28.66 23.32 -15.91
CA THR A 536 -29.57 22.31 -15.34
C THR A 536 -29.13 21.90 -13.94
N ILE A 537 -27.84 21.64 -13.73
CA ILE A 537 -27.26 21.29 -12.43
C ILE A 537 -27.41 22.44 -11.44
N SER A 538 -27.21 23.68 -11.89
CA SER A 538 -27.30 24.85 -11.02
C SER A 538 -28.75 25.10 -10.57
N ASN A 539 -29.70 25.07 -11.50
CA ASN A 539 -31.13 25.19 -11.21
C ASN A 539 -31.61 24.05 -10.30
N PHE A 540 -31.18 22.83 -10.57
CA PHE A 540 -31.45 21.67 -9.72
C PHE A 540 -30.96 21.90 -8.29
N ARG A 541 -29.69 22.30 -8.14
CA ARG A 541 -29.05 22.52 -6.84
C ARG A 541 -29.81 23.56 -6.00
N GLU A 542 -30.29 24.63 -6.62
CA GLU A 542 -31.07 25.68 -5.96
C GLU A 542 -32.47 25.19 -5.56
N ALA A 543 -33.09 24.31 -6.37
CA ALA A 543 -34.40 23.75 -6.11
C ALA A 543 -34.42 22.64 -5.02
N ILE A 544 -33.27 22.11 -4.60
CA ILE A 544 -33.21 21.06 -3.57
C ILE A 544 -33.83 21.57 -2.26
N ASN A 545 -34.95 20.99 -1.84
CA ASN A 545 -35.47 21.13 -0.50
C ASN A 545 -34.97 19.98 0.40
N PRO A 546 -34.09 20.23 1.38
CA PRO A 546 -33.49 19.15 2.19
C PRO A 546 -34.47 18.51 3.17
N LEU A 547 -35.62 19.14 3.41
CA LEU A 547 -36.71 18.60 4.23
C LEU A 547 -37.38 17.39 3.56
N ASP A 548 -37.28 17.27 2.24
CA ASP A 548 -37.88 16.18 1.47
C ASP A 548 -37.11 14.84 1.67
N ILE A 549 -35.99 14.88 2.39
CA ILE A 549 -35.23 13.70 2.81
C ILE A 549 -35.30 13.59 4.33
N ASN A 550 -36.26 12.78 4.80
CA ASN A 550 -36.28 12.33 6.18
C ASN A 550 -35.40 11.07 6.32
N PRO A 551 -34.21 11.17 6.95
CA PRO A 551 -33.52 9.97 7.37
C PRO A 551 -34.35 9.33 8.48
N HIS A 552 -34.56 8.00 8.42
CA HIS A 552 -35.16 7.30 9.57
C HIS A 552 -34.29 7.55 10.80
N ALA A 553 -34.89 8.11 11.85
CA ALA A 553 -34.23 8.30 13.13
C ALA A 553 -33.73 6.94 13.63
N SER A 554 -32.42 6.82 13.75
CA SER A 554 -31.74 5.62 14.20
C SER A 554 -30.69 6.02 15.24
N ILE A 555 -30.52 5.20 16.27
CA ILE A 555 -29.52 5.40 17.33
C ILE A 555 -28.08 5.30 16.76
N ASN A 556 -27.92 4.72 15.56
CA ASN A 556 -26.64 4.60 14.84
C ASN A 556 -26.54 5.54 13.63
N LEU A 557 -25.31 5.92 13.26
CA LEU A 557 -25.07 6.63 12.01
C LEU A 557 -25.51 5.70 10.88
N SER A 558 -26.54 6.11 10.16
CA SER A 558 -27.09 5.31 9.06
C SER A 558 -26.49 5.76 7.74
N ARG A 559 -26.51 4.86 6.75
CA ARG A 559 -26.16 5.20 5.36
C ARG A 559 -27.00 6.39 4.86
N ALA A 560 -28.27 6.47 5.24
CA ALA A 560 -29.19 7.56 4.85
C ALA A 560 -28.74 8.94 5.37
N VAL A 561 -28.15 9.02 6.57
CA VAL A 561 -27.57 10.28 7.08
C VAL A 561 -26.38 10.71 6.22
N ILE A 562 -25.51 9.77 5.82
CA ILE A 562 -24.38 10.06 4.95
C ILE A 562 -24.84 10.50 3.55
N GLU A 563 -25.84 9.84 2.99
CA GLU A 563 -26.47 10.22 1.71
C GLU A 563 -27.01 11.65 1.77
N LYS A 564 -27.76 11.99 2.83
CA LYS A 564 -28.27 13.35 3.05
C LYS A 564 -27.15 14.36 3.25
N SER A 565 -26.09 14.03 3.99
CA SER A 565 -24.94 14.92 4.16
C SER A 565 -24.22 15.20 2.83
N LEU A 566 -24.04 14.20 1.95
CA LEU A 566 -23.46 14.44 0.63
C LEU A 566 -24.37 15.34 -0.23
N LEU A 567 -25.69 15.16 -0.16
CA LEU A 567 -26.62 16.04 -0.85
C LEU A 567 -26.55 17.47 -0.32
N GLN A 568 -26.45 17.66 1.00
CA GLN A 568 -26.32 18.99 1.62
C GLN A 568 -25.02 19.68 1.19
N LEU A 569 -23.89 18.95 1.18
CA LEU A 569 -22.60 19.43 0.65
C LEU A 569 -22.73 19.90 -0.79
N PHE A 570 -23.40 19.11 -1.63
CA PHE A 570 -23.65 19.46 -3.02
C PHE A 570 -24.55 20.69 -3.14
N LYS A 571 -25.65 20.74 -2.37
CA LYS A 571 -26.61 21.86 -2.33
C LYS A 571 -25.93 23.19 -2.06
N ILE A 572 -25.12 23.27 -1.00
CA ILE A 572 -24.46 24.52 -0.61
C ILE A 572 -23.19 24.82 -1.43
N GLY A 573 -22.84 23.95 -2.39
CA GLY A 573 -21.67 24.10 -3.24
C GLY A 573 -20.33 23.89 -2.53
N ALA A 574 -20.31 23.20 -1.39
CA ALA A 574 -19.10 22.99 -0.59
C ALA A 574 -18.07 22.09 -1.29
N HIS A 575 -18.48 21.24 -2.23
CA HIS A 575 -17.57 20.42 -3.05
C HIS A 575 -16.61 21.26 -3.90
N LYS A 576 -16.95 22.51 -4.17
CA LYS A 576 -16.13 23.48 -4.91
C LYS A 576 -14.98 24.03 -4.08
N ASP A 577 -15.11 24.01 -2.76
CA ASP A 577 -14.12 24.56 -1.83
C ASP A 577 -13.08 23.47 -1.47
N PRO A 578 -11.77 23.71 -1.71
CA PRO A 578 -10.72 22.74 -1.40
C PRO A 578 -10.63 22.37 0.08
N LYS A 579 -11.20 23.18 1.00
CA LYS A 579 -11.31 22.85 2.43
C LYS A 579 -12.21 21.63 2.70
N TYR A 580 -13.18 21.37 1.83
CA TYR A 580 -14.18 20.29 2.00
C TYR A 580 -14.11 19.24 0.88
N GLY A 581 -13.17 19.37 -0.07
CA GLY A 581 -13.05 18.45 -1.19
C GLY A 581 -12.69 17.03 -0.76
N MET A 582 -11.81 16.81 0.23
CA MET A 582 -11.51 15.46 0.75
C MET A 582 -12.73 14.84 1.43
N LEU A 583 -13.47 15.61 2.24
CA LEU A 583 -14.69 15.15 2.90
C LEU A 583 -15.70 14.72 1.84
N THR A 584 -16.00 15.59 0.88
CA THR A 584 -16.90 15.31 -0.25
C THR A 584 -16.46 14.06 -1.00
N GLN A 585 -15.17 13.96 -1.33
CA GLN A 585 -14.58 12.82 -2.03
C GLN A 585 -14.73 11.52 -1.23
N SER A 586 -14.51 11.56 0.09
CA SER A 586 -14.63 10.39 0.97
C SER A 586 -16.08 9.92 1.10
N LEU A 587 -17.04 10.84 1.20
CA LEU A 587 -18.47 10.51 1.24
C LEU A 587 -18.96 9.97 -0.11
N SER A 588 -18.55 10.59 -1.22
CA SER A 588 -18.87 10.12 -2.57
C SER A 588 -18.34 8.70 -2.78
N VAL A 589 -17.05 8.45 -2.47
CA VAL A 589 -16.46 7.10 -2.56
C VAL A 589 -17.19 6.11 -1.67
N TYR A 590 -17.56 6.47 -0.43
CA TYR A 590 -18.34 5.60 0.46
C TYR A 590 -19.67 5.14 -0.16
N LEU A 591 -20.36 6.03 -0.87
CA LEU A 591 -21.66 5.73 -1.47
C LEU A 591 -21.59 5.00 -2.81
N GLN A 592 -20.48 5.16 -3.57
CA GLN A 592 -20.26 4.52 -4.86
C GLN A 592 -20.14 3.00 -4.77
N LYS A 593 -20.77 2.31 -5.73
CA LYS A 593 -20.74 0.85 -5.89
C LYS A 593 -19.55 0.39 -6.75
N TYR A 594 -19.31 1.06 -7.87
CA TYR A 594 -18.18 0.77 -8.77
C TYR A 594 -17.26 1.98 -8.82
N THR A 595 -16.13 1.85 -8.15
CA THR A 595 -15.22 2.97 -7.95
C THR A 595 -13.83 2.63 -8.46
N LEU A 596 -13.33 3.51 -9.32
CA LEU A 596 -11.93 3.54 -9.75
C LEU A 596 -11.28 4.74 -9.03
N THR A 597 -10.14 4.55 -8.40
CA THR A 597 -9.46 5.64 -7.67
C THR A 597 -7.99 5.68 -8.01
N GLY A 598 -7.47 6.86 -8.38
CA GLY A 598 -6.06 7.01 -8.75
C GLY A 598 -5.50 8.41 -8.55
N CYS A 599 -4.17 8.49 -8.48
CA CYS A 599 -3.44 9.72 -8.17
C CYS A 599 -2.09 9.77 -8.92
N LYS A 600 -1.64 10.96 -9.35
CA LYS A 600 -0.29 11.15 -9.93
C LYS A 600 0.86 11.05 -8.91
N SER A 601 0.65 11.57 -7.70
CA SER A 601 1.56 11.41 -6.54
C SER A 601 1.03 10.28 -5.65
N ALA A 602 1.27 9.05 -6.09
CA ALA A 602 0.54 7.86 -5.66
C ALA A 602 0.73 7.50 -4.17
N ASN A 603 -0.31 6.89 -3.61
CA ASN A 603 -0.49 6.35 -2.24
C ASN A 603 -0.97 7.31 -1.15
N GLU A 604 -0.45 8.53 -1.01
CA GLU A 604 -0.83 9.40 0.12
C GLU A 604 -2.32 9.75 0.09
N ARG A 605 -2.74 10.33 -1.02
CA ARG A 605 -4.11 10.83 -1.22
C ARG A 605 -5.13 9.70 -1.30
N PHE A 606 -4.74 8.62 -1.96
CA PHE A 606 -5.50 7.38 -1.99
C PHE A 606 -5.81 6.90 -0.58
N THR A 607 -4.77 6.79 0.23
CA THR A 607 -4.93 6.34 1.61
C THR A 607 -5.78 7.31 2.42
N ALA A 608 -5.63 8.61 2.23
CA ALA A 608 -6.41 9.62 2.94
C ALA A 608 -7.93 9.43 2.77
N VAL A 609 -8.37 9.25 1.53
CA VAL A 609 -9.76 9.02 1.15
C VAL A 609 -10.19 7.64 1.62
N LYS A 610 -9.40 6.61 1.33
CA LYS A 610 -9.76 5.22 1.65
C LYS A 610 -9.84 4.98 3.15
N SER A 611 -8.92 5.51 3.95
CA SER A 611 -8.97 5.39 5.41
C SER A 611 -10.20 6.07 6.01
N ARG A 612 -10.61 7.24 5.51
CA ARG A 612 -11.86 7.92 5.94
C ARG A 612 -13.07 7.07 5.58
N GLU A 613 -13.14 6.59 4.35
CA GLU A 613 -14.23 5.73 3.89
C GLU A 613 -14.32 4.43 4.70
N SER A 614 -13.21 3.73 4.93
CA SER A 614 -13.19 2.51 5.75
C SER A 614 -13.57 2.79 7.20
N ALA A 615 -13.23 3.95 7.75
CA ALA A 615 -13.61 4.35 9.11
C ALA A 615 -15.12 4.64 9.20
N LEU A 616 -15.70 5.34 8.23
CA LEU A 616 -17.14 5.56 8.15
C LEU A 616 -17.89 4.23 8.02
N GLN A 617 -17.37 3.32 7.19
CA GLN A 617 -17.96 2.01 7.01
C GLN A 617 -17.95 1.18 8.30
N ALA A 618 -16.85 1.25 9.06
CA ALA A 618 -16.78 0.64 10.39
C ALA A 618 -17.80 1.26 11.34
N LEU A 619 -17.98 2.58 11.36
CA LEU A 619 -18.95 3.26 12.23
C LEU A 619 -20.39 2.86 11.93
N VAL A 620 -20.75 2.77 10.64
CA VAL A 620 -22.11 2.46 10.19
C VAL A 620 -22.48 1.00 10.44
N ASN A 621 -21.54 0.07 10.23
CA ASN A 621 -21.81 -1.37 10.32
C ASN A 621 -21.58 -1.95 11.72
N ARG A 622 -20.98 -1.20 12.65
CA ARG A 622 -20.60 -1.75 13.95
C ARG A 622 -21.83 -2.12 14.79
N ASN A 623 -21.79 -3.32 15.37
CA ASN A 623 -22.70 -3.65 16.47
C ASN A 623 -22.24 -2.93 17.74
N SER A 624 -22.93 -1.84 18.10
CA SER A 624 -22.57 -0.99 19.24
C SER A 624 -22.76 -1.67 20.60
N PHE A 625 -23.55 -2.75 20.67
CA PHE A 625 -23.68 -3.57 21.89
C PHE A 625 -22.40 -4.34 22.19
N ASP A 626 -21.79 -4.95 21.17
CA ASP A 626 -20.58 -5.75 21.31
C ASP A 626 -19.32 -4.87 21.36
N TYR A 627 -19.34 -3.74 20.65
CA TYR A 627 -18.20 -2.82 20.54
C TYR A 627 -18.67 -1.36 20.70
N PRO A 628 -18.67 -0.81 21.94
CA PRO A 628 -19.10 0.57 22.19
C PRO A 628 -18.26 1.61 21.45
N TYR A 629 -18.90 2.70 21.02
CA TYR A 629 -18.22 3.81 20.35
C TYR A 629 -17.29 4.58 21.29
N SER A 630 -16.19 5.12 20.76
CA SER A 630 -15.35 6.11 21.45
C SER A 630 -16.05 7.46 21.55
N LYS A 631 -15.53 8.36 22.40
CA LYS A 631 -16.05 9.74 22.52
C LYS A 631 -15.93 10.49 21.19
N GLU A 632 -14.83 10.30 20.47
CA GLU A 632 -14.59 10.89 19.16
C GLU A 632 -15.56 10.34 18.11
N GLU A 633 -15.83 9.03 18.14
CA GLU A 633 -16.78 8.39 17.23
C GLU A 633 -18.21 8.88 17.48
N VAL A 634 -18.62 9.07 18.74
CA VAL A 634 -19.91 9.68 19.08
C VAL A 634 -20.02 11.10 18.52
N LYS A 635 -18.97 11.93 18.67
CA LYS A 635 -18.95 13.28 18.10
C LYS A 635 -19.07 13.29 16.58
N VAL A 636 -18.45 12.33 15.90
CA VAL A 636 -18.61 12.18 14.43
C VAL A 636 -20.07 11.92 14.08
N LYS A 637 -20.75 11.01 14.79
CA LYS A 637 -22.17 10.71 14.57
C LYS A 637 -23.05 11.96 14.78
N GLU A 638 -22.84 12.68 15.88
CA GLU A 638 -23.57 13.92 16.20
C GLU A 638 -23.35 15.00 15.15
N ALA A 639 -22.11 15.18 14.68
CA ALA A 639 -21.77 16.15 13.64
C ALA A 639 -22.41 15.82 12.29
N PHE A 640 -22.47 14.53 11.92
CA PHE A 640 -23.21 14.08 10.72
C PHE A 640 -24.69 14.40 10.83
N GLN A 641 -25.31 14.09 11.97
CA GLN A 641 -26.74 14.37 12.19
C GLN A 641 -27.01 15.88 12.10
N SER A 642 -26.27 16.68 12.87
CA SER A 642 -26.38 18.15 12.90
C SER A 642 -26.22 18.78 11.52
N PHE A 643 -25.23 18.33 10.73
CA PHE A 643 -25.05 18.83 9.37
C PHE A 643 -26.14 18.34 8.41
N SER A 644 -26.56 17.08 8.53
CA SER A 644 -27.64 16.54 7.69
C SER A 644 -28.96 17.30 7.89
N ASP A 645 -29.24 17.72 9.13
CA ASP A 645 -30.46 18.44 9.48
C ASP A 645 -30.39 19.92 9.13
N SER A 646 -29.27 20.59 9.44
CA SER A 646 -29.15 22.05 9.26
C SER A 646 -28.65 22.49 7.88
N GLY A 647 -27.79 21.70 7.24
CA GLY A 647 -27.05 22.12 6.03
C GLY A 647 -26.15 23.34 6.22
N SER A 648 -25.89 23.78 7.46
CA SER A 648 -25.18 25.03 7.73
C SER A 648 -23.65 24.90 7.58
N TRP A 649 -22.98 26.00 7.18
CA TRP A 649 -21.52 26.05 7.11
C TRP A 649 -20.82 25.78 8.45
N THR A 650 -21.43 26.20 9.56
CA THR A 650 -20.92 25.93 10.91
C THR A 650 -20.95 24.44 11.21
N ALA A 651 -22.08 23.76 10.96
CA ALA A 651 -22.19 22.32 11.14
C ALA A 651 -21.27 21.54 10.19
N LEU A 652 -21.10 22.02 8.95
CA LEU A 652 -20.13 21.45 8.01
C LEU A 652 -18.70 21.55 8.53
N SER A 653 -18.29 22.71 9.05
CA SER A 653 -16.94 22.90 9.59
C SER A 653 -16.67 21.98 10.79
N GLU A 654 -17.66 21.76 11.65
CA GLU A 654 -17.56 20.80 12.75
C GLU A 654 -17.49 19.36 12.22
N LEU A 655 -18.34 18.98 11.27
CA LEU A 655 -18.29 17.66 10.62
C LEU A 655 -16.91 17.37 10.03
N ASN A 656 -16.35 18.32 9.27
CA ASN A 656 -15.02 18.17 8.67
C ASN A 656 -13.93 17.98 9.74
N SER A 657 -14.04 18.72 10.85
CA SER A 657 -13.12 18.63 11.98
C SER A 657 -13.22 17.29 12.71
N CYS A 658 -14.44 16.81 12.96
CA CYS A 658 -14.70 15.52 13.60
C CYS A 658 -14.18 14.35 12.75
N VAL A 659 -14.49 14.32 11.46
CA VAL A 659 -14.01 13.29 10.53
C VAL A 659 -12.48 13.31 10.43
N SER A 660 -11.88 14.51 10.41
CA SER A 660 -10.42 14.65 10.42
C SER A 660 -9.79 14.09 11.70
N ARG A 661 -10.34 14.42 12.88
CA ARG A 661 -9.82 13.91 14.17
C ARG A 661 -9.99 12.40 14.31
N MET A 662 -11.07 11.81 13.77
CA MET A 662 -11.29 10.36 13.77
C MET A 662 -10.11 9.59 13.18
N MET A 663 -9.41 10.20 12.21
CA MET A 663 -8.22 9.60 11.59
C MET A 663 -7.11 9.34 12.60
N ASN A 664 -7.05 10.06 13.73
CA ASN A 664 -6.06 9.81 14.77
C ASN A 664 -6.19 8.45 15.46
N ASN A 665 -7.27 7.70 15.23
CA ASN A 665 -7.50 6.37 15.80
C ASN A 665 -7.39 5.24 14.76
N CYS A 666 -7.35 5.57 13.46
CA CYS A 666 -7.47 4.57 12.40
C CYS A 666 -6.58 4.84 11.18
N TYR A 667 -5.69 5.83 11.22
CA TYR A 667 -4.85 6.16 10.07
C TYR A 667 -3.95 5.00 9.66
N GLN A 668 -3.34 4.30 10.64
CA GLN A 668 -2.44 3.17 10.41
C GLN A 668 -3.19 1.86 10.10
N SER A 669 -4.44 1.93 9.68
CA SER A 669 -5.28 0.77 9.37
C SER A 669 -5.00 0.17 7.98
N ASP A 670 -5.78 -0.84 7.59
CA ASP A 670 -5.65 -1.66 6.38
C ASP A 670 -5.42 -0.85 5.09
N ALA A 671 -5.94 0.38 4.98
CA ALA A 671 -5.70 1.25 3.82
C ALA A 671 -4.22 1.61 3.60
N MET A 672 -3.37 1.58 4.65
CA MET A 672 -1.91 1.71 4.50
C MET A 672 -1.28 0.56 3.72
N ALA A 673 -1.93 -0.61 3.71
CA ALA A 673 -1.36 -1.81 3.09
C ALA A 673 -1.10 -1.58 1.60
N VAL A 674 -1.95 -0.81 0.90
CA VAL A 674 -1.68 -0.42 -0.50
C VAL A 674 -0.31 0.24 -0.65
N SER A 675 0.08 1.10 0.30
CA SER A 675 1.39 1.73 0.29
C SER A 675 2.51 0.74 0.64
N HIS A 676 2.32 -0.12 1.64
CA HIS A 676 3.34 -1.12 1.99
C HIS A 676 3.61 -2.06 0.81
N GLU A 677 2.54 -2.57 0.18
CA GLU A 677 2.56 -3.52 -0.93
C GLU A 677 3.04 -2.91 -2.27
N ASP A 678 2.86 -1.60 -2.47
CA ASP A 678 3.21 -0.91 -3.72
C ASP A 678 4.60 -0.26 -3.69
N GLN A 679 5.05 0.22 -2.52
CA GLN A 679 6.31 0.99 -2.40
C GLN A 679 7.21 0.54 -1.25
N GLY A 680 6.78 -0.40 -0.39
CA GLY A 680 7.61 -0.89 0.72
C GLY A 680 7.86 0.17 1.78
N ALA A 681 6.96 1.14 1.90
CA ALA A 681 7.08 2.25 2.84
C ALA A 681 5.69 2.83 3.12
N ALA A 682 5.53 3.46 4.28
CA ALA A 682 4.33 4.24 4.58
C ALA A 682 4.11 5.40 3.57
N PRO A 683 2.90 5.95 3.42
CA PRO A 683 2.70 7.10 2.53
C PRO A 683 3.46 8.33 3.02
N LYS A 684 3.97 9.17 2.11
CA LYS A 684 4.85 10.34 2.36
C LYS A 684 4.14 11.54 3.00
N VAL A 685 3.19 11.28 3.87
CA VAL A 685 2.37 12.31 4.49
C VAL A 685 3.13 13.02 5.59
N LYS A 686 2.95 14.34 5.64
CA LYS A 686 3.45 15.20 6.71
C LYS A 686 2.30 15.69 7.59
N VAL A 687 2.62 15.85 8.87
CA VAL A 687 1.77 16.50 9.86
C VAL A 687 2.28 17.92 10.06
N PHE A 688 1.36 18.83 10.33
CA PHE A 688 1.68 20.21 10.66
C PHE A 688 2.50 20.34 11.94
N SER A 689 3.29 21.41 12.00
CA SER A 689 4.11 21.68 13.17
C SER A 689 3.26 22.05 14.39
N ARG A 690 2.10 22.68 14.17
CA ARG A 690 1.12 23.00 15.23
C ARG A 690 -0.27 22.49 14.90
N ALA A 691 -0.99 22.08 15.94
CA ALA A 691 -2.37 21.65 15.81
C ALA A 691 -3.24 22.81 15.31
N GLY A 692 -4.04 22.56 14.27
CA GLY A 692 -4.93 23.56 13.66
C GLY A 692 -4.30 24.43 12.58
N GLU A 693 -3.02 24.26 12.25
CA GLU A 693 -2.43 24.84 11.04
C GLU A 693 -3.12 24.30 9.78
N THR A 694 -3.23 25.16 8.78
CA THR A 694 -3.69 24.82 7.43
C THR A 694 -2.54 25.03 6.46
N PRO A 695 -2.35 24.15 5.46
CA PRO A 695 -1.31 24.35 4.45
C PRO A 695 -1.53 25.68 3.73
N GLY A 696 -0.53 26.54 3.75
CA GLY A 696 -0.45 27.68 2.85
C GLY A 696 -0.34 27.22 1.38
N PRO A 697 -0.66 28.10 0.42
CA PRO A 697 -0.58 27.79 -1.02
C PRO A 697 0.84 27.44 -1.52
N VAL A 698 1.88 27.71 -0.72
CA VAL A 698 3.29 27.41 -1.03
C VAL A 698 3.82 26.18 -0.25
N ASP A 699 2.99 25.57 0.59
CA ASP A 699 3.43 24.49 1.47
C ASP A 699 3.58 23.15 0.73
N ASP A 700 4.27 22.19 1.35
CA ASP A 700 4.43 20.85 0.79
C ASP A 700 3.06 20.19 0.56
N THR A 701 2.78 19.82 -0.70
CA THR A 701 1.55 19.15 -1.16
C THR A 701 1.20 17.83 -0.47
N ASN A 702 2.10 17.30 0.36
CA ASN A 702 1.94 16.08 1.14
C ASN A 702 1.37 16.31 2.56
N HIS A 703 0.97 17.53 2.91
CA HIS A 703 0.18 17.77 4.12
C HIS A 703 -1.30 17.43 3.90
N TYR A 704 -1.94 16.83 4.90
CA TYR A 704 -3.40 16.70 4.87
C TYR A 704 -4.09 18.03 5.11
N GLU A 705 -5.34 18.14 4.66
CA GLU A 705 -6.15 19.37 4.75
C GLU A 705 -6.32 19.98 6.16
N SER A 706 -6.00 19.24 7.23
CA SER A 706 -6.14 19.73 8.60
C SER A 706 -4.90 19.43 9.43
N GLY A 707 -4.41 20.42 10.17
CA GLY A 707 -3.49 20.24 11.30
C GLY A 707 -4.10 19.50 12.50
N LEU A 708 -5.24 18.82 12.33
CA LEU A 708 -5.91 18.09 13.41
C LEU A 708 -5.43 16.62 13.50
N ILE A 709 -4.72 16.13 12.50
CA ILE A 709 -4.20 14.76 12.49
C ILE A 709 -2.78 14.75 13.05
N THR A 710 -2.59 14.24 14.27
CA THR A 710 -1.32 14.29 15.02
C THR A 710 -0.61 12.94 15.14
N SER A 711 -1.31 11.84 14.86
CA SER A 711 -0.80 10.47 15.01
C SER A 711 0.13 10.00 13.87
N ILE A 712 0.28 10.78 12.80
CA ILE A 712 1.05 10.40 11.61
C ILE A 712 2.50 10.84 11.74
N LYS A 713 3.45 9.91 11.62
CA LYS A 713 4.89 10.21 11.56
C LYS A 713 5.53 9.45 10.42
N ASN A 714 5.54 10.06 9.23
CA ASN A 714 6.08 9.47 7.99
C ASN A 714 7.10 10.38 7.26
N GLY A 715 7.71 11.35 7.94
CA GLY A 715 8.57 12.37 7.32
C GLY A 715 9.73 11.82 6.48
N ASN A 716 10.22 10.61 6.78
CA ASN A 716 11.31 9.95 6.04
C ASN A 716 10.84 8.97 4.95
N ALA A 717 9.53 8.70 4.82
CA ALA A 717 9.01 7.61 3.99
C ALA A 717 9.48 7.67 2.53
N LYS A 718 9.64 8.86 1.95
CA LYS A 718 10.16 9.03 0.57
C LYS A 718 11.54 8.40 0.38
N LYS A 719 12.44 8.56 1.36
CA LYS A 719 13.81 8.03 1.31
C LYS A 719 13.89 6.53 1.62
N LEU A 720 12.76 5.94 2.00
CA LEU A 720 12.64 4.55 2.47
C LEU A 720 11.79 3.70 1.51
N GLN A 721 11.32 4.23 0.39
CA GLN A 721 10.61 3.44 -0.60
C GLN A 721 11.58 2.42 -1.24
N ALA A 722 11.11 1.20 -1.46
CA ALA A 722 11.91 0.08 -1.99
C ALA A 722 12.50 0.36 -3.39
N HIS A 723 11.89 1.26 -4.16
CA HIS A 723 12.36 1.65 -5.49
C HIS A 723 13.22 2.90 -5.54
N ASN A 724 13.50 3.56 -4.42
CA ASN A 724 14.23 4.83 -4.45
C ASN A 724 15.67 4.61 -4.96
N ALA A 725 16.10 5.43 -5.94
CA ALA A 725 17.45 5.43 -6.52
C ALA A 725 18.59 5.48 -5.49
N TYR A 726 18.36 6.11 -4.33
CA TYR A 726 19.30 6.14 -3.22
C TYR A 726 19.72 4.73 -2.77
N HIS A 727 18.79 3.77 -2.78
CA HIS A 727 19.08 2.40 -2.36
C HIS A 727 19.83 1.60 -3.43
N ALA A 728 19.55 1.82 -4.72
CA ALA A 728 20.34 1.24 -5.80
C ALA A 728 21.82 1.69 -5.73
N LYS A 729 22.06 2.97 -5.45
CA LYS A 729 23.42 3.50 -5.19
C LYS A 729 24.07 2.86 -3.96
N LYS A 730 23.29 2.55 -2.92
CA LYS A 730 23.79 1.84 -1.73
C LYS A 730 24.12 0.38 -1.99
N ILE A 731 23.32 -0.36 -2.75
CA ILE A 731 23.69 -1.72 -3.18
C ILE A 731 25.07 -1.69 -3.85
N LYS A 732 25.29 -0.71 -4.74
CA LYS A 732 26.59 -0.51 -5.41
C LYS A 732 27.73 -0.19 -4.44
N ALA A 733 27.49 0.64 -3.42
CA ALA A 733 28.49 0.97 -2.41
C ALA A 733 28.81 -0.21 -1.49
N CYS A 734 27.79 -0.91 -0.98
CA CYS A 734 27.97 -1.99 -0.03
C CYS A 734 28.75 -3.18 -0.61
N ILE A 735 28.65 -3.44 -1.91
CA ILE A 735 29.48 -4.46 -2.56
C ILE A 735 30.97 -4.09 -2.57
N LYS A 736 31.32 -2.80 -2.54
CA LYS A 736 32.72 -2.35 -2.38
C LYS A 736 33.25 -2.62 -0.98
N ASP A 737 32.37 -2.57 0.03
CA ASP A 737 32.73 -2.64 1.44
C ASP A 737 32.53 -4.04 2.07
N LEU A 738 31.98 -5.01 1.32
CA LEU A 738 31.86 -6.40 1.79
C LEU A 738 33.26 -6.99 2.00
N PRO A 739 33.67 -7.31 3.24
CA PRO A 739 35.03 -7.75 3.54
C PRO A 739 35.39 -8.96 2.68
N VAL A 740 36.49 -8.86 1.93
CA VAL A 740 37.13 -10.01 1.32
C VAL A 740 37.82 -10.74 2.46
N LYS A 741 37.20 -11.80 2.99
CA LYS A 741 37.93 -12.72 3.86
C LYS A 741 38.95 -13.43 2.98
N HIS A 742 40.16 -12.87 2.91
CA HIS A 742 41.29 -13.60 2.36
C HIS A 742 41.42 -14.92 3.15
N PRO A 743 41.50 -16.07 2.49
CA PRO A 743 41.89 -17.29 3.20
C PRO A 743 43.22 -16.99 3.88
N SER A 744 43.28 -17.22 5.20
CA SER A 744 44.48 -17.01 5.98
C SER A 744 45.66 -17.69 5.26
N PRO A 745 46.79 -16.99 5.04
CA PRO A 745 47.93 -17.61 4.39
C PRO A 745 48.46 -18.70 5.31
N GLY A 746 48.09 -19.94 5.01
CA GLY A 746 48.68 -21.12 5.62
C GLY A 746 50.15 -21.15 5.25
N LEU A 747 50.99 -20.81 6.22
CA LEU A 747 52.37 -21.26 6.41
C LEU A 747 53.15 -21.59 5.13
N ASN A 748 53.98 -20.63 4.71
CA ASN A 748 55.20 -20.88 3.94
C ASN A 748 55.93 -22.13 4.45
N ARG A 749 56.12 -23.11 3.55
CA ARG A 749 57.36 -23.88 3.48
C ARG A 749 57.70 -24.17 2.02
N ASP A 750 58.62 -23.35 1.51
CA ASP A 750 59.46 -23.69 0.37
C ASP A 750 60.25 -24.97 0.67
N HIS A 751 59.82 -26.08 0.12
CA HIS A 751 60.69 -27.21 -0.18
C HIS A 751 60.53 -27.59 -1.65
N LYS A 752 61.53 -27.19 -2.44
CA LYS A 752 61.89 -27.82 -3.71
C LYS A 752 61.97 -29.33 -3.49
N VAL A 753 61.13 -30.09 -4.18
CA VAL A 753 61.41 -31.51 -4.43
C VAL A 753 61.10 -31.79 -5.90
N ALA A 754 62.17 -32.15 -6.61
CA ALA A 754 62.16 -32.76 -7.92
C ALA A 754 61.41 -34.11 -7.87
N GLY A 755 60.86 -34.52 -9.02
CA GLY A 755 59.87 -35.58 -9.13
C GLY A 755 60.22 -36.92 -8.48
N LEU A 756 59.17 -37.63 -8.13
CA LEU A 756 59.14 -39.09 -8.14
C LEU A 756 57.69 -39.57 -8.21
N ASP A 757 57.54 -40.59 -9.04
CA ASP A 757 56.31 -41.20 -9.50
C ASP A 757 55.90 -42.37 -8.58
N MET A 758 54.61 -42.70 -8.63
CA MET A 758 53.92 -43.96 -8.26
C MET A 758 53.84 -44.51 -6.82
N HIS A 759 52.57 -44.76 -6.44
CA HIS A 759 52.01 -45.94 -5.73
C HIS A 759 52.39 -46.24 -4.27
N THR A 760 51.48 -45.98 -3.31
CA THR A 760 50.60 -46.97 -2.63
C THR A 760 49.97 -46.45 -1.32
N ALA A 761 48.70 -46.85 -1.11
CA ALA A 761 48.02 -47.19 0.14
C ALA A 761 47.63 -46.13 1.21
N SER A 762 46.33 -45.86 1.21
CA SER A 762 45.39 -45.73 2.36
C SER A 762 45.84 -46.20 3.76
N ARG A 763 45.65 -45.33 4.77
CA ARG A 763 45.26 -45.52 6.21
C ARG A 763 45.56 -44.17 6.91
N SER A 764 44.79 -43.55 7.80
CA SER A 764 43.52 -43.78 8.49
C SER A 764 43.01 -42.39 8.90
N GLN A 765 41.78 -42.04 8.53
CA GLN A 765 41.10 -40.80 8.88
C GLN A 765 40.68 -40.75 10.38
N ALA A 766 40.93 -41.84 11.11
CA ALA A 766 40.61 -42.02 12.52
C ALA A 766 41.59 -41.30 13.47
N ASP A 767 42.86 -41.15 13.09
CA ASP A 767 43.87 -40.51 13.96
C ASP A 767 43.78 -38.98 13.96
N ARG A 768 43.16 -38.41 12.92
CA ARG A 768 42.93 -36.95 12.82
C ARG A 768 41.75 -36.47 13.66
N LEU A 769 40.80 -37.34 13.99
CA LEU A 769 39.64 -37.01 14.83
C LEU A 769 39.98 -37.03 16.34
N ALA A 770 41.01 -37.77 16.74
CA ALA A 770 41.47 -37.78 18.14
C ALA A 770 42.23 -36.50 18.54
N ALA A 771 42.93 -35.85 17.59
CA ALA A 771 43.69 -34.62 17.87
C ALA A 771 42.82 -33.35 17.99
N VAL A 772 41.62 -33.34 17.37
CA VAL A 772 40.70 -32.19 17.44
C VAL A 772 39.89 -32.18 18.74
N SER A 773 39.64 -33.36 19.33
CA SER A 773 38.91 -33.47 20.61
C SER A 773 39.73 -33.03 21.83
N SER A 774 41.06 -32.94 21.73
CA SER A 774 41.95 -32.50 22.81
C SER A 774 42.17 -30.98 22.87
N LEU A 775 41.79 -30.24 21.83
CA LEU A 775 42.00 -28.78 21.74
C LEU A 775 40.77 -27.96 22.18
N LEU A 776 39.65 -28.62 22.49
CA LEU A 776 38.38 -27.97 22.83
C LEU A 776 38.05 -27.97 24.35
N THR A 777 38.99 -28.36 25.22
CA THR A 777 38.71 -28.49 26.67
C THR A 777 39.51 -27.58 27.60
N THR A 778 40.29 -26.61 27.10
CA THR A 778 40.95 -25.63 27.99
C THR A 778 41.04 -24.24 27.38
N ALA A 779 39.97 -23.46 27.51
CA ALA A 779 40.03 -22.00 27.60
C ALA A 779 38.72 -21.49 28.22
N ASN A 780 38.80 -21.05 29.47
CA ASN A 780 37.73 -20.33 30.15
C ASN A 780 37.75 -18.84 29.70
N PRO A 781 36.61 -18.14 29.77
CA PRO A 781 36.39 -16.83 29.16
C PRO A 781 36.76 -15.71 30.13
N ASP A 782 37.39 -14.63 29.64
CA ASP A 782 37.04 -13.24 30.00
C ASP A 782 37.94 -12.20 29.29
N GLU A 783 37.32 -11.05 29.06
CA GLU A 783 37.86 -9.69 28.84
C GLU A 783 38.51 -9.22 27.52
N ALA A 784 38.98 -10.07 26.59
CA ALA A 784 39.71 -9.50 25.43
C ALA A 784 38.85 -9.17 24.17
N PHE A 785 37.55 -9.45 24.16
CA PHE A 785 36.72 -9.33 22.94
C PHE A 785 35.68 -8.18 22.97
N LEU A 786 35.53 -7.49 24.11
CA LEU A 786 34.54 -6.42 24.29
C LEU A 786 35.10 -5.01 24.08
N ASP A 787 36.42 -4.79 24.15
CA ASP A 787 37.01 -3.45 23.97
C ASP A 787 37.23 -3.07 22.50
N GLY A 788 37.35 -4.05 21.59
CA GLY A 788 37.57 -3.79 20.16
C GLY A 788 36.32 -3.39 19.37
N LEU A 789 35.12 -3.69 19.89
CA LEU A 789 33.86 -3.43 19.16
C LEU A 789 33.12 -2.18 19.65
N TYR A 790 33.47 -1.64 20.82
CA TYR A 790 32.80 -0.48 21.42
C TYR A 790 33.42 0.86 20.99
N HIS A 791 34.64 0.87 20.43
CA HIS A 791 35.31 2.13 20.07
C HIS A 791 34.91 2.68 18.68
N ASP A 792 34.45 1.83 17.76
CA ASP A 792 34.10 2.24 16.39
C ASP A 792 32.66 2.76 16.22
N ILE A 793 31.80 2.64 17.23
CA ILE A 793 30.38 3.02 17.12
C ILE A 793 30.07 4.41 17.73
N LEU A 794 31.03 5.05 18.42
CA LEU A 794 30.77 6.29 19.18
C LEU A 794 31.31 7.60 18.57
N LEU A 795 31.83 7.59 17.33
CA LEU A 795 32.32 8.82 16.69
C LEU A 795 31.60 9.11 15.37
N GLN A 796 30.35 9.55 15.46
CA GLN A 796 29.71 10.48 14.51
C GLN A 796 28.32 10.91 15.01
N GLU A 797 28.26 11.68 16.10
CA GLU A 797 27.10 12.53 16.36
C GLU A 797 27.26 13.85 15.58
N ILE A 798 26.53 13.97 14.46
CA ILE A 798 26.31 15.24 13.79
C ILE A 798 24.99 15.81 14.34
N LYS A 799 25.06 16.83 15.19
CA LYS A 799 23.88 17.62 15.57
C LYS A 799 23.63 18.68 14.51
N TYR A 800 22.49 18.58 13.85
CA TYR A 800 21.94 19.61 12.97
C TYR A 800 21.04 20.50 13.83
N ASP A 801 21.36 21.79 13.93
CA ASP A 801 20.52 22.79 14.59
C ASP A 801 19.88 23.64 13.48
N ASP A 802 18.56 23.47 13.29
CA ASP A 802 17.80 24.00 12.14
C ASP A 802 17.70 25.54 12.13
N ASP A 803 18.06 26.23 13.22
CA ASP A 803 17.73 27.65 13.38
C ASP A 803 18.81 28.66 12.93
N LYS A 804 20.03 28.25 12.51
CA LYS A 804 21.12 29.23 12.27
C LYS A 804 22.00 29.11 11.01
N GLY A 805 21.77 28.15 10.10
CA GLY A 805 22.39 28.21 8.76
C GLY A 805 23.92 28.33 8.70
N VAL A 806 24.66 27.87 9.71
CA VAL A 806 26.14 27.82 9.71
C VAL A 806 26.56 26.38 10.04
N GLN A 807 27.35 25.76 9.16
CA GLN A 807 28.01 24.49 9.43
C GLN A 807 29.29 24.75 10.22
N SER A 808 29.38 24.23 11.43
CA SER A 808 30.61 24.25 12.23
C SER A 808 31.34 22.92 12.11
N PHE A 809 32.65 22.94 11.88
CA PHE A 809 33.47 21.74 11.80
C PHE A 809 34.46 21.69 12.97
N PHE A 810 34.65 20.49 13.52
CA PHE A 810 35.76 20.20 14.41
C PHE A 810 36.71 19.23 13.72
N LYS A 811 37.99 19.58 13.67
CA LYS A 811 39.06 18.71 13.18
C LYS A 811 39.78 18.11 14.38
N THR A 812 39.84 16.78 14.45
CA THR A 812 40.69 16.09 15.43
C THR A 812 42.13 16.13 14.93
N ASN A 813 43.02 16.69 15.76
CA ASN A 813 44.46 16.68 15.50
C ASN A 813 45.04 15.30 15.83
N ALA A 814 46.28 15.07 15.39
CA ALA A 814 46.98 13.79 15.61
C ALA A 814 47.22 13.46 17.09
N ASP A 815 47.11 14.44 18.00
CA ASP A 815 47.21 14.28 19.44
C ASP A 815 45.86 14.06 20.16
N GLY A 816 44.77 13.95 19.40
CA GLY A 816 43.42 13.76 19.93
C GLY A 816 42.71 15.06 20.36
N SER A 817 43.34 16.23 20.24
CA SER A 817 42.68 17.52 20.51
C SER A 817 41.73 17.91 19.37
N LEU A 818 40.61 18.56 19.70
CA LEU A 818 39.66 19.08 18.71
C LEU A 818 39.91 20.57 18.47
N THR A 819 40.18 20.94 17.22
CA THR A 819 40.29 22.35 16.80
C THR A 819 39.03 22.77 16.05
N TYR A 820 38.44 23.90 16.47
CA TYR A 820 37.31 24.51 15.81
C TYR A 820 37.74 25.15 14.49
N VAL A 821 37.08 24.78 13.38
CA VAL A 821 37.29 25.40 12.06
C VAL A 821 35.96 25.99 11.62
N ARG A 822 35.96 27.31 11.41
CA ARG A 822 34.78 28.07 10.99
C ARG A 822 34.55 27.97 9.48
#